data_AF-A0A7R9KE59-F1
#
_entry.id   AF-A0A7R9KE59-F1
#
_cell.length_a   1.000
_cell.length_b   1.000
_cell.length_c   1.000
_cell.angle_alpha   90.00
_cell.angle_beta   90.00
_cell.angle_gamma   90.00
#
_symmetry.space_group_name_H-M   'P 1'
#
loop_
_entity.id
_entity.type
_entity.pdbx_description
1 polymer ?
#
loop_
_entity_poly.entity_id
_entity_poly.type
_entity_poly.pdbx_seq_one_letter_code
_entity_poly.pdbx_strand_id
1 'polypeptide(L)'
;MAREVDTQLASSHIYPIDVSYTIAVKSVGGVSDDYKNQSFKLIEWNPENSVFPTEINSSNFILLKDSNDLWDIDLDTQLQDMFDVISDKGFLLSVFRYQLTEPELALNQMNGKKALKNADLEKRIVDFVKAAQSVGFNLIARKLDSIGSVAILFRKLFSEPKLPKKENIIQISSNPEKWFETLKEKIVEQKENESTDESLWLIANDSSKNGIIGLINCLRLEPGGECLRCVFDYDNLIKGSVKFTEKPYSDILSNDLPINVLKNGKVGTYRHFTLNKDYDKKESNDYFLNVGHNRDLASLQWYDSKNLVTSKDDYDLINNKTNKIPCNIYSAGMNFRDVMFATGRIASGPQMLFTDCLIGFEFAGRRADTGERVCGFDMSRCYATSIDANDELISRIPDNWSMDDAVSVLSTYSTVWYGLIERAHMQKGESILIHSGAGGVGQAAISICQFYECDIYVTIGTEDKKKFLMNTYNIPENRIFSSRNTQFKYKIKEITKGKGVDMVLNSLTGDKLDASYECIADCGRFVEIGKFDLQMNKQLGMFSFLRDISFIGVSVDQKLYMKRGFVIRFFEWMHKNCDNGMIKPINQNVFKAEEAEKAFRFMTTGKHIGKIVIRTREEESNKNAKSGFTPTKKLVVTRKTYFNPNKTYIITGGLGGFGLEFIHWMMFLGARKFVLTSRHGVKTDYQKFILRRLASLGGNLKQFATKVVVSTHDCNTSDGTKKLLADAQNLAPIGGVFHLALVLNDCLLENQTYDKFQETIDSKTKAFENLDKISRELSIDLDYFVVFSSVACGKGNAGQSNYGFANSVCERICESRRRDGLHGLAIQWGPIGDVGVLADSEINTSLAAVVKQRINSCLE
;
A
#
# COMPACT_ATOMS: atom_id res chain seq x y z
N MET A 1 -12.15 -26.02 -2.35
CA MET A 1 -13.55 -25.74 -1.97
C MET A 1 -13.72 -25.64 -0.46
N ALA A 2 -13.73 -26.71 0.36
CA ALA A 2 -13.94 -26.58 1.82
C ALA A 2 -13.01 -25.55 2.51
N ARG A 3 -11.69 -25.65 2.30
CA ARG A 3 -10.72 -24.64 2.80
C ARG A 3 -10.97 -23.20 2.31
N GLU A 4 -11.54 -23.08 1.13
CA GLU A 4 -11.84 -21.79 0.52
C GLU A 4 -13.13 -21.20 1.12
N VAL A 5 -14.12 -22.05 1.41
CA VAL A 5 -15.30 -21.70 2.20
C VAL A 5 -14.89 -21.27 3.61
N ASP A 6 -13.97 -21.99 4.28
CA ASP A 6 -13.43 -21.57 5.58
C ASP A 6 -12.78 -20.20 5.54
N THR A 7 -11.95 -19.96 4.53
CA THR A 7 -11.29 -18.66 4.33
C THR A 7 -12.33 -17.55 4.10
N GLN A 8 -13.40 -17.83 3.35
CA GLN A 8 -14.49 -16.88 3.11
C GLN A 8 -15.37 -16.68 4.35
N LEU A 9 -15.69 -17.72 5.12
CA LEU A 9 -16.48 -17.62 6.35
C LEU A 9 -15.73 -16.86 7.44
N ALA A 10 -14.45 -17.18 7.65
CA ALA A 10 -13.57 -16.46 8.57
C ALA A 10 -13.44 -14.98 8.21
N SER A 11 -13.46 -14.65 6.92
CA SER A 11 -13.45 -13.25 6.46
C SER A 11 -14.84 -12.58 6.46
N SER A 12 -15.94 -13.33 6.55
CA SER A 12 -17.31 -12.81 6.43
C SER A 12 -18.02 -12.52 7.76
N HIS A 13 -17.59 -13.14 8.88
CA HIS A 13 -18.20 -12.90 10.19
C HIS A 13 -17.25 -12.23 11.18
N ILE A 14 -17.81 -11.56 12.19
CA ILE A 14 -17.01 -11.00 13.28
C ILE A 14 -16.75 -12.10 14.33
N TYR A 15 -17.77 -12.85 14.73
CA TYR A 15 -17.60 -13.97 15.67
C TYR A 15 -17.11 -15.25 14.96
N PRO A 16 -16.39 -16.15 15.64
CA PRO A 16 -16.05 -17.46 15.09
C PRO A 16 -17.36 -18.20 14.79
N ILE A 17 -17.56 -18.59 13.53
CA ILE A 17 -18.62 -19.55 13.22
C ILE A 17 -18.04 -20.92 13.53
N ASP A 18 -18.75 -21.69 14.36
CA ASP A 18 -18.47 -23.12 14.49
C ASP A 18 -18.97 -23.82 13.23
N VAL A 19 -18.04 -24.24 12.38
CA VAL A 19 -18.37 -24.90 11.11
C VAL A 19 -17.95 -26.35 11.20
N SER A 20 -18.93 -27.25 11.18
CA SER A 20 -18.70 -28.68 11.06
C SER A 20 -18.89 -29.11 9.60
N TYR A 21 -17.82 -29.62 8.99
CA TYR A 21 -17.89 -30.16 7.62
C TYR A 21 -18.00 -31.66 7.65
N THR A 22 -18.94 -32.17 6.85
CA THR A 22 -18.97 -33.57 6.44
C THR A 22 -18.78 -33.64 4.93
N ILE A 23 -17.77 -34.38 4.47
CA ILE A 23 -17.48 -34.56 3.05
C ILE A 23 -17.75 -36.01 2.68
N ALA A 24 -18.73 -36.21 1.81
CA ALA A 24 -19.09 -37.50 1.26
C ALA A 24 -18.27 -37.79 -0.02
N VAL A 25 -17.56 -38.92 -0.06
CA VAL A 25 -16.70 -39.32 -1.19
C VAL A 25 -16.98 -40.76 -1.59
N LYS A 26 -16.74 -41.13 -2.86
CA LYS A 26 -16.98 -42.50 -3.35
C LYS A 26 -16.15 -43.57 -2.63
N SER A 27 -14.92 -43.22 -2.22
CA SER A 27 -14.08 -44.05 -1.36
C SER A 27 -13.13 -43.17 -0.54
N VAL A 28 -13.12 -43.37 0.78
CA VAL A 28 -12.23 -42.67 1.72
C VAL A 28 -10.79 -43.14 1.53
N GLY A 29 -10.60 -44.41 1.15
CA GLY A 29 -9.28 -44.95 0.81
C GLY A 29 -8.61 -44.23 -0.37
N GLY A 30 -9.40 -43.71 -1.32
CA GLY A 30 -8.93 -42.98 -2.49
C GLY A 30 -8.62 -41.49 -2.26
N VAL A 31 -8.86 -40.98 -1.05
CA VAL A 31 -8.52 -39.60 -0.67
C VAL A 31 -7.04 -39.52 -0.28
N SER A 32 -6.32 -38.51 -0.75
CA SER A 32 -4.92 -38.27 -0.37
C SER A 32 -4.78 -38.06 1.15
N ASP A 33 -3.69 -38.56 1.74
CA ASP A 33 -3.44 -38.49 3.19
C ASP A 33 -3.35 -37.05 3.71
N ASP A 34 -2.99 -36.08 2.86
CA ASP A 34 -3.02 -34.63 3.17
C ASP A 34 -4.42 -34.12 3.57
N TYR A 35 -5.47 -34.84 3.16
CA TYR A 35 -6.86 -34.49 3.45
C TYR A 35 -7.48 -35.35 4.56
N LYS A 36 -6.89 -36.48 4.93
CA LYS A 36 -7.41 -37.36 6.00
C LYS A 36 -7.17 -36.81 7.41
N ASN A 37 -6.16 -35.96 7.57
CA ASN A 37 -5.73 -35.40 8.87
C ASN A 37 -6.31 -34.00 9.19
N GLN A 38 -7.41 -33.60 8.54
CA GLN A 38 -8.00 -32.27 8.69
C GLN A 38 -9.22 -32.26 9.63
N SER A 39 -9.73 -31.09 9.98
CA SER A 39 -10.85 -30.86 10.91
C SER A 39 -12.25 -31.21 10.37
N PHE A 40 -12.35 -32.04 9.31
CA PHE A 40 -13.64 -32.41 8.70
C PHE A 40 -13.89 -33.92 8.76
N LYS A 41 -15.17 -34.31 8.84
CA LYS A 41 -15.61 -35.70 8.83
C LYS A 41 -15.68 -36.23 7.40
N LEU A 42 -14.98 -37.32 7.11
CA LEU A 42 -15.07 -38.02 5.83
C LEU A 42 -16.05 -39.19 5.96
N ILE A 43 -16.95 -39.33 4.98
CA ILE A 43 -17.86 -40.48 4.88
C ILE A 43 -17.83 -41.06 3.46
N GLU A 44 -18.07 -42.36 3.35
CA GLU A 44 -18.20 -43.02 2.05
C GLU A 44 -19.64 -42.91 1.56
N TRP A 45 -19.82 -42.41 0.34
CA TRP A 45 -21.10 -42.35 -0.34
C TRP A 45 -20.90 -42.58 -1.84
N ASN A 46 -21.52 -43.64 -2.36
CA ASN A 46 -21.54 -43.91 -3.79
C ASN A 46 -22.96 -43.68 -4.33
N PRO A 47 -23.21 -42.54 -4.97
CA PRO A 47 -24.56 -42.14 -5.31
C PRO A 47 -25.23 -43.11 -6.32
N GLU A 48 -24.46 -43.94 -7.04
CA GLU A 48 -24.98 -44.97 -7.96
C GLU A 48 -25.73 -46.13 -7.26
N ASN A 49 -25.33 -46.51 -6.03
CA ASN A 49 -25.80 -47.75 -5.38
C ASN A 49 -26.16 -47.59 -3.89
N SER A 50 -25.94 -46.41 -3.29
CA SER A 50 -26.27 -46.13 -1.89
C SER A 50 -27.29 -45.01 -1.77
N VAL A 51 -28.28 -45.20 -0.90
CA VAL A 51 -29.19 -44.15 -0.42
C VAL A 51 -28.38 -42.98 0.15
N PHE A 52 -28.98 -41.79 0.23
CA PHE A 52 -28.33 -40.63 0.85
C PHE A 52 -27.72 -40.99 2.22
N PRO A 53 -26.52 -40.48 2.58
CA PRO A 53 -25.79 -40.97 3.75
C PRO A 53 -26.56 -40.74 5.05
N THR A 54 -26.81 -41.83 5.77
CA THR A 54 -27.51 -41.78 7.07
C THR A 54 -26.66 -41.17 8.17
N GLU A 55 -25.35 -40.98 7.94
CA GLU A 55 -24.47 -40.26 8.84
C GLU A 55 -24.68 -38.74 8.82
N ILE A 56 -25.47 -38.22 7.88
CA ILE A 56 -25.85 -36.80 7.78
C ILE A 56 -27.32 -36.67 8.22
N ASN A 57 -27.53 -36.52 9.52
CA ASN A 57 -28.88 -36.43 10.11
C ASN A 57 -29.49 -35.02 10.07
N SER A 58 -28.66 -33.97 9.94
CA SER A 58 -29.11 -32.58 9.85
C SER A 58 -27.99 -31.71 9.27
N SER A 59 -28.35 -30.74 8.43
CA SER A 59 -27.41 -29.74 7.91
C SER A 59 -28.09 -28.38 7.71
N ASN A 60 -27.37 -27.29 7.94
CA ASN A 60 -27.86 -25.95 7.58
C ASN A 60 -27.50 -25.57 6.12
N PHE A 61 -26.55 -26.26 5.52
CA PHE A 61 -26.00 -25.94 4.20
C PHE A 61 -25.46 -27.19 3.50
N ILE A 62 -25.94 -27.48 2.29
CA ILE A 62 -25.37 -28.51 1.42
C ILE A 62 -24.71 -27.85 0.21
N LEU A 63 -23.45 -28.23 -0.07
CA LEU A 63 -22.75 -27.91 -1.31
C LEU A 63 -22.73 -29.15 -2.21
N LEU A 64 -23.42 -29.08 -3.33
CA LEU A 64 -23.42 -30.12 -4.36
C LEU A 64 -22.61 -29.66 -5.56
N LYS A 65 -21.62 -30.45 -5.99
CA LYS A 65 -20.96 -30.26 -7.28
C LYS A 65 -21.41 -31.38 -8.22
N ASP A 66 -22.10 -31.02 -9.30
CA ASP A 66 -22.58 -31.99 -10.28
C ASP A 66 -21.41 -32.69 -10.99
N SER A 67 -21.62 -33.95 -11.32
CA SER A 67 -20.67 -34.81 -12.02
C SER A 67 -21.42 -35.85 -12.83
N ASN A 68 -20.75 -36.47 -13.81
CA ASN A 68 -21.38 -37.49 -14.67
C ASN A 68 -21.91 -38.69 -13.88
N ASP A 69 -21.33 -39.00 -12.72
CA ASP A 69 -21.78 -40.11 -11.86
C ASP A 69 -23.15 -39.82 -11.23
N LEU A 70 -23.61 -38.56 -11.22
CA LEU A 70 -24.91 -38.14 -10.72
C LEU A 70 -26.01 -38.10 -11.79
N TRP A 71 -25.68 -38.40 -13.05
CA TRP A 71 -26.61 -38.21 -14.18
C TRP A 71 -27.62 -39.34 -14.35
N ASP A 72 -27.25 -40.55 -13.95
CA ASP A 72 -28.08 -41.75 -14.08
C ASP A 72 -28.94 -42.02 -12.83
N ILE A 73 -28.92 -41.11 -11.85
CA ILE A 73 -29.62 -41.24 -10.58
C ILE A 73 -30.93 -40.46 -10.61
N ASP A 74 -31.92 -40.97 -9.89
CA ASP A 74 -33.18 -40.28 -9.66
C ASP A 74 -32.97 -38.96 -8.88
N LEU A 75 -33.12 -37.85 -9.60
CA LEU A 75 -32.99 -36.50 -9.07
C LEU A 75 -34.02 -36.21 -7.99
N ASP A 76 -35.25 -36.69 -8.15
CA ASP A 76 -36.35 -36.36 -7.24
C ASP A 76 -36.10 -36.99 -5.87
N THR A 77 -35.71 -38.27 -5.83
CA THR A 77 -35.33 -38.95 -4.58
C THR A 77 -34.13 -38.29 -3.90
N GLN A 78 -33.06 -37.96 -4.65
CA GLN A 78 -31.88 -37.32 -4.06
C GLN A 78 -32.17 -35.92 -3.51
N LEU A 79 -32.95 -35.12 -4.24
CA LEU A 79 -33.34 -33.79 -3.79
C LEU A 79 -34.29 -33.87 -2.61
N GLN A 80 -35.18 -34.86 -2.55
CA GLN A 80 -36.02 -35.12 -1.38
C GLN A 80 -35.17 -35.48 -0.15
N ASP A 81 -34.20 -36.39 -0.28
CA ASP A 81 -33.30 -36.74 0.82
C ASP A 81 -32.51 -35.51 1.31
N MET A 82 -31.96 -34.72 0.38
CA MET A 82 -31.28 -33.46 0.72
C MET A 82 -32.23 -32.45 1.38
N PHE A 83 -33.47 -32.36 0.90
CA PHE A 83 -34.48 -31.50 1.49
C PHE A 83 -34.76 -31.93 2.91
N ASP A 84 -34.97 -33.21 3.18
CA ASP A 84 -35.31 -33.74 4.51
C ASP A 84 -34.21 -33.49 5.53
N VAL A 85 -32.94 -33.60 5.12
CA VAL A 85 -31.76 -33.36 5.97
C VAL A 85 -31.46 -31.88 6.17
N ILE A 86 -31.76 -31.02 5.20
CA ILE A 86 -31.56 -29.57 5.35
C ILE A 86 -32.54 -29.04 6.39
N SER A 87 -32.04 -28.33 7.40
CA SER A 87 -32.88 -27.66 8.41
C SER A 87 -33.79 -26.61 7.77
N ASP A 88 -34.91 -26.27 8.41
CA ASP A 88 -35.72 -25.13 7.96
C ASP A 88 -34.85 -23.87 7.80
N LYS A 89 -35.18 -23.05 6.79
CA LYS A 89 -34.42 -21.86 6.38
C LYS A 89 -32.96 -22.12 5.93
N GLY A 90 -32.54 -23.39 5.83
CA GLY A 90 -31.22 -23.80 5.32
C GLY A 90 -31.08 -23.66 3.80
N PHE A 91 -29.88 -23.92 3.29
CA PHE A 91 -29.53 -23.67 1.89
C PHE A 91 -28.94 -24.89 1.17
N LEU A 92 -29.18 -24.95 -0.14
CA LEU A 92 -28.53 -25.86 -1.07
C LEU A 92 -27.81 -25.02 -2.13
N LEU A 93 -26.48 -25.15 -2.22
CA LEU A 93 -25.68 -24.56 -3.28
C LEU A 93 -25.24 -25.65 -4.24
N SER A 94 -25.69 -25.56 -5.49
CA SER A 94 -25.38 -26.54 -6.53
C SER A 94 -24.52 -25.92 -7.63
N VAL A 95 -23.43 -26.57 -8.01
CA VAL A 95 -22.46 -26.10 -9.01
C VAL A 95 -22.43 -27.05 -10.19
N PHE A 96 -22.71 -26.53 -11.39
CA PHE A 96 -22.77 -27.29 -12.64
C PHE A 96 -21.79 -26.72 -13.66
N ARG A 97 -21.44 -27.54 -14.66
CA ARG A 97 -20.97 -27.02 -15.95
C ARG A 97 -22.18 -26.72 -16.82
N TYR A 98 -22.22 -25.55 -17.45
CA TYR A 98 -23.16 -25.23 -18.53
C TYR A 98 -22.47 -25.28 -19.90
N GLN A 99 -21.13 -25.23 -19.93
CA GLN A 99 -20.32 -25.34 -21.12
C GLN A 99 -18.97 -26.00 -20.79
N LEU A 100 -18.47 -26.84 -21.70
CA LEU A 100 -17.12 -27.40 -21.62
C LEU A 100 -16.10 -26.49 -22.33
N THR A 101 -14.91 -26.40 -21.75
CA THR A 101 -13.73 -25.77 -22.36
C THR A 101 -13.11 -26.68 -23.43
N GLU A 102 -12.27 -26.14 -24.32
CA GLU A 102 -11.60 -26.95 -25.36
C GLU A 102 -10.81 -28.16 -24.80
N PRO A 103 -10.01 -28.03 -23.72
CA PRO A 103 -9.33 -29.18 -23.12
C PRO A 103 -10.30 -30.23 -22.58
N GLU A 104 -11.42 -29.81 -21.98
CA GLU A 104 -12.42 -30.74 -21.45
C GLU A 104 -13.18 -31.44 -22.57
N LEU A 105 -13.47 -30.77 -23.69
CA LEU A 105 -14.05 -31.40 -24.87
C LEU A 105 -13.15 -32.51 -25.42
N ALA A 106 -11.83 -32.27 -25.45
CA ALA A 106 -10.86 -33.29 -25.87
C ALA A 106 -10.83 -34.49 -24.90
N LEU A 107 -10.81 -34.25 -23.58
CA LEU A 107 -10.86 -35.32 -22.57
C LEU A 107 -12.18 -36.10 -22.60
N ASN A 108 -13.30 -35.41 -22.82
CA ASN A 108 -14.63 -35.98 -22.93
C ASN A 108 -14.77 -36.89 -24.16
N GLN A 109 -14.00 -36.67 -25.23
CA GLN A 109 -13.93 -37.58 -26.38
C GLN A 109 -13.07 -38.82 -26.13
N MET A 110 -12.12 -38.76 -25.18
CA MET A 110 -11.22 -39.89 -24.86
C MET A 110 -11.80 -40.86 -23.83
N ASN A 111 -12.67 -40.39 -22.94
CA ASN A 111 -13.40 -41.27 -22.01
C ASN A 111 -14.53 -41.96 -22.78
N GLY A 112 -14.45 -43.29 -22.97
CA GLY A 112 -15.39 -44.10 -23.76
C GLY A 112 -16.87 -44.16 -23.31
N LYS A 113 -17.34 -43.20 -22.49
CA LYS A 113 -18.77 -42.91 -22.27
C LYS A 113 -19.29 -41.97 -23.38
N LYS A 114 -20.61 -41.84 -23.53
CA LYS A 114 -21.25 -40.94 -24.53
C LYS A 114 -20.73 -39.51 -24.37
N ALA A 115 -20.16 -38.93 -25.44
CA ALA A 115 -19.60 -37.57 -25.42
C ALA A 115 -20.69 -36.54 -25.07
N LEU A 116 -20.56 -35.90 -23.90
CA LEU A 116 -21.48 -34.87 -23.42
C LEU A 116 -21.44 -33.63 -24.32
N LYS A 117 -22.61 -33.13 -24.73
CA LYS A 117 -22.75 -31.86 -25.47
C LYS A 117 -23.19 -30.75 -24.53
N ASN A 118 -22.93 -29.49 -24.88
CA ASN A 118 -23.41 -28.34 -24.10
C ASN A 118 -24.94 -28.35 -23.92
N ALA A 119 -25.70 -28.82 -24.92
CA ALA A 119 -27.16 -28.97 -24.80
C ALA A 119 -27.57 -29.97 -23.71
N ASP A 120 -26.78 -31.02 -23.49
CA ASP A 120 -27.03 -31.99 -22.42
C ASP A 120 -26.77 -31.35 -21.04
N LEU A 121 -25.72 -30.54 -20.91
CA LEU A 121 -25.39 -29.78 -19.69
C LEU A 121 -26.48 -28.76 -19.33
N GLU A 122 -26.95 -27.99 -20.31
CA GLU A 122 -28.03 -27.03 -20.11
C GLU A 122 -29.33 -27.72 -19.71
N LYS A 123 -29.66 -28.84 -20.37
CA LYS A 123 -30.82 -29.64 -20.03
C LYS A 123 -30.75 -30.14 -18.59
N ARG A 124 -29.59 -30.67 -18.16
CA ARG A 124 -29.35 -31.13 -16.78
C ARG A 124 -29.63 -30.02 -15.76
N ILE A 125 -29.18 -28.80 -16.02
CA ILE A 125 -29.43 -27.66 -15.14
C ILE A 125 -30.93 -27.34 -15.06
N VAL A 126 -31.63 -27.33 -16.19
CA VAL A 126 -33.08 -27.05 -16.23
C VAL A 126 -33.87 -28.14 -15.48
N ASP A 127 -33.54 -29.40 -15.71
CA ASP A 127 -34.19 -30.54 -15.07
C ASP A 127 -33.94 -30.51 -13.56
N PHE A 128 -32.71 -30.22 -13.12
CA PHE A 128 -32.37 -30.07 -11.71
C PHE A 128 -33.14 -28.92 -11.03
N VAL A 129 -33.23 -27.75 -11.66
CA VAL A 129 -33.96 -26.61 -11.09
C VAL A 129 -35.45 -26.95 -10.93
N LYS A 130 -36.06 -27.62 -11.91
CA LYS A 130 -37.46 -28.03 -11.84
C LYS A 130 -37.68 -29.06 -10.72
N ALA A 131 -36.83 -30.08 -10.64
CA ALA A 131 -36.89 -31.11 -9.59
C ALA A 131 -36.73 -30.50 -8.19
N ALA A 132 -35.78 -29.56 -8.02
CA ALA A 132 -35.57 -28.89 -6.74
C ALA A 132 -36.81 -28.07 -6.34
N GLN A 133 -37.41 -27.36 -7.29
CA GLN A 133 -38.63 -26.59 -7.04
C GLN A 133 -39.85 -27.48 -6.73
N SER A 134 -39.99 -28.65 -7.36
CA SER A 134 -41.08 -29.58 -7.07
C SER A 134 -40.98 -30.21 -5.68
N VAL A 135 -39.77 -30.40 -5.17
CA VAL A 135 -39.51 -30.87 -3.79
C VAL A 135 -39.77 -29.76 -2.75
N GLY A 136 -39.76 -28.48 -3.17
CA GLY A 136 -40.06 -27.33 -2.30
C GLY A 136 -38.89 -26.38 -2.05
N PHE A 137 -37.79 -26.49 -2.81
CA PHE A 137 -36.70 -25.51 -2.75
C PHE A 137 -37.05 -24.22 -3.51
N ASN A 138 -36.81 -23.08 -2.86
CA ASN A 138 -36.92 -21.76 -3.49
C ASN A 138 -35.60 -21.35 -4.14
N LEU A 139 -35.65 -20.99 -5.43
CA LEU A 139 -34.49 -20.50 -6.17
C LEU A 139 -34.15 -19.07 -5.76
N ILE A 140 -33.00 -18.89 -5.11
CA ILE A 140 -32.53 -17.60 -4.58
C ILE A 140 -31.64 -16.85 -5.55
N ALA A 141 -30.64 -17.53 -6.12
CA ALA A 141 -29.65 -16.88 -6.97
C ALA A 141 -29.05 -17.83 -8.00
N ARG A 142 -28.65 -17.26 -9.13
CA ARG A 142 -27.86 -17.92 -10.18
C ARG A 142 -26.66 -17.05 -10.53
N LYS A 143 -25.46 -17.64 -10.57
CA LYS A 143 -24.20 -16.97 -10.93
C LYS A 143 -23.48 -17.79 -12.00
N LEU A 144 -23.09 -17.15 -13.09
CA LEU A 144 -22.32 -17.78 -14.17
C LEU A 144 -20.89 -17.22 -14.16
N ASP A 145 -19.92 -18.08 -14.43
CA ASP A 145 -18.54 -17.67 -14.69
C ASP A 145 -18.27 -17.58 -16.22
N SER A 146 -17.10 -17.05 -16.57
CA SER A 146 -16.64 -16.92 -17.96
C SER A 146 -16.02 -18.20 -18.55
N ILE A 147 -15.90 -19.27 -17.76
CA ILE A 147 -15.22 -20.52 -18.13
C ILE A 147 -16.16 -21.73 -18.16
N GLY A 148 -17.48 -21.50 -18.15
CA GLY A 148 -18.50 -22.52 -18.39
C GLY A 148 -19.16 -23.13 -17.16
N SER A 149 -19.05 -22.52 -15.96
CA SER A 149 -19.72 -23.00 -14.74
C SER A 149 -20.88 -22.10 -14.29
N VAL A 150 -21.89 -22.73 -13.68
CA VAL A 150 -23.00 -22.03 -13.03
C VAL A 150 -23.16 -22.52 -11.60
N ALA A 151 -23.27 -21.57 -10.66
CA ALA A 151 -23.64 -21.82 -9.29
C ALA A 151 -25.09 -21.38 -9.06
N ILE A 152 -25.89 -22.25 -8.48
CA ILE A 152 -27.32 -22.05 -8.22
C ILE A 152 -27.57 -22.22 -6.73
N LEU A 153 -28.11 -21.20 -6.09
CA LEU A 153 -28.42 -21.19 -4.67
C LEU A 153 -29.92 -21.35 -4.47
N PHE A 154 -30.29 -22.33 -3.68
CA PHE A 154 -31.64 -22.63 -3.25
C PHE A 154 -31.77 -22.48 -1.74
N ARG A 155 -32.98 -22.23 -1.28
CA ARG A 155 -33.33 -22.17 0.14
C ARG A 155 -34.52 -23.07 0.43
N LYS A 156 -34.47 -23.81 1.54
CA LYS A 156 -35.59 -24.59 2.05
C LYS A 156 -36.47 -23.71 2.94
N LEU A 157 -37.78 -23.76 2.72
CA LEU A 157 -38.79 -23.22 3.62
C LEU A 157 -39.86 -24.29 3.85
N PHE A 158 -40.09 -24.67 5.11
CA PHE A 158 -41.07 -25.70 5.44
C PHE A 158 -42.53 -25.27 5.21
N SER A 159 -42.79 -23.96 5.28
CA SER A 159 -44.10 -23.37 5.00
C SER A 159 -43.94 -22.07 4.23
N GLU A 160 -44.97 -21.71 3.46
CA GLU A 160 -45.00 -20.42 2.78
C GLU A 160 -44.95 -19.28 3.80
N PRO A 161 -44.06 -18.29 3.61
CA PRO A 161 -44.00 -17.13 4.49
C PRO A 161 -45.35 -16.42 4.57
N LYS A 162 -45.85 -16.24 5.79
CA LYS A 162 -47.13 -15.56 6.04
C LYS A 162 -47.04 -14.09 5.63
N LEU A 163 -48.13 -13.56 5.09
CA LEU A 163 -48.25 -12.13 4.84
C LEU A 163 -48.05 -11.36 6.15
N PRO A 164 -47.14 -10.38 6.20
CA PRO A 164 -46.88 -9.65 7.42
C PRO A 164 -48.08 -8.79 7.79
N LYS A 165 -48.45 -8.80 9.08
CA LYS A 165 -49.45 -7.88 9.63
C LYS A 165 -48.97 -6.44 9.45
N LYS A 166 -49.90 -5.52 9.25
CA LYS A 166 -49.60 -4.09 9.03
C LYS A 166 -48.76 -3.49 10.17
N GLU A 167 -49.00 -3.91 11.41
CA GLU A 167 -48.26 -3.50 12.62
C GLU A 167 -46.83 -4.07 12.71
N ASN A 168 -46.51 -5.10 11.92
CA ASN A 168 -45.18 -5.71 11.85
C ASN A 168 -44.35 -5.15 10.67
N ILE A 169 -44.82 -4.08 10.02
CA ILE A 169 -44.11 -3.38 8.96
C ILE A 169 -43.72 -2.01 9.50
N ILE A 170 -42.42 -1.80 9.73
CA ILE A 170 -41.88 -0.56 10.30
C ILE A 170 -41.11 0.20 9.23
N GLN A 171 -41.50 1.46 9.04
CA GLN A 171 -40.87 2.37 8.09
C GLN A 171 -39.63 3.02 8.72
N ILE A 172 -38.44 2.57 8.32
CA ILE A 172 -37.16 3.11 8.76
C ILE A 172 -36.80 4.31 7.87
N SER A 173 -37.25 5.50 8.26
CA SER A 173 -36.85 6.74 7.61
C SER A 173 -35.51 7.28 8.11
N SER A 174 -34.94 8.26 7.42
CA SER A 174 -33.73 8.98 7.83
C SER A 174 -33.88 9.74 9.15
N ASN A 175 -35.12 9.96 9.63
CA ASN A 175 -35.39 10.50 10.96
C ASN A 175 -35.78 9.35 11.93
N PRO A 176 -34.89 8.99 12.88
CA PRO A 176 -35.16 7.96 13.90
C PRO A 176 -36.37 8.23 14.79
N GLU A 177 -36.74 9.50 15.02
CA GLU A 177 -37.87 9.88 15.88
C GLU A 177 -39.19 9.20 15.49
N LYS A 178 -39.34 8.92 14.20
CA LYS A 178 -40.57 8.35 13.64
C LYS A 178 -40.74 6.85 13.85
N TRP A 179 -39.68 6.13 14.23
CA TRP A 179 -39.69 4.67 14.25
C TRP A 179 -38.95 4.03 15.42
N PHE A 180 -38.09 4.77 16.13
CA PHE A 180 -37.22 4.23 17.17
C PHE A 180 -38.00 3.52 18.29
N GLU A 181 -38.96 4.21 18.92
CA GLU A 181 -39.74 3.64 20.03
C GLU A 181 -40.61 2.47 19.56
N THR A 182 -41.26 2.59 18.40
CA THR A 182 -42.06 1.48 17.83
C THR A 182 -41.22 0.24 17.55
N LEU A 183 -40.00 0.40 17.00
CA LEU A 183 -39.09 -0.72 16.77
C LEU A 183 -38.65 -1.35 18.08
N LYS A 184 -38.32 -0.53 19.07
CA LYS A 184 -37.91 -0.97 20.40
C LYS A 184 -39.00 -1.79 21.07
N GLU A 185 -40.23 -1.29 21.11
CA GLU A 185 -41.40 -1.99 21.64
C GLU A 185 -41.61 -3.33 20.95
N LYS A 186 -41.58 -3.37 19.61
CA LYS A 186 -41.78 -4.59 18.82
C LYS A 186 -40.70 -5.64 19.05
N ILE A 187 -39.44 -5.24 19.19
CA ILE A 187 -38.35 -6.19 19.47
C ILE A 187 -38.49 -6.78 20.88
N VAL A 188 -38.88 -5.96 21.87
CA VAL A 188 -39.17 -6.46 23.23
C VAL A 188 -40.35 -7.43 23.23
N GLU A 189 -41.45 -7.09 22.54
CA GLU A 189 -42.61 -7.98 22.38
C GLU A 189 -42.23 -9.34 21.74
N GLN A 190 -41.36 -9.33 20.73
CA GLN A 190 -40.91 -10.55 20.06
C GLN A 190 -39.99 -11.39 20.96
N LYS A 191 -39.11 -10.74 21.72
CA LYS A 191 -38.23 -11.41 22.69
C LYS A 191 -39.03 -12.13 23.79
N GLU A 192 -40.12 -11.53 24.26
CA GLU A 192 -40.97 -12.12 25.30
C GLU A 192 -41.92 -13.22 24.77
N ASN A 193 -42.24 -13.19 23.47
CA ASN A 193 -43.11 -14.17 22.82
C ASN A 193 -42.29 -15.20 22.01
N GLU A 194 -41.66 -16.15 22.68
CA GLU A 194 -40.88 -17.24 22.04
C GLU A 194 -41.70 -18.13 21.06
N SER A 195 -43.03 -17.96 20.99
CA SER A 195 -43.95 -18.77 20.19
C SER A 195 -44.44 -18.12 18.88
N THR A 196 -44.10 -16.85 18.59
CA THR A 196 -44.59 -16.18 17.39
C THR A 196 -43.63 -16.34 16.22
N ASP A 197 -43.97 -17.18 15.23
CA ASP A 197 -43.28 -17.30 13.94
C ASP A 197 -43.55 -16.08 13.01
N GLU A 198 -43.73 -14.89 13.58
CA GLU A 198 -44.08 -13.66 12.85
C GLU A 198 -42.83 -12.82 12.58
N SER A 199 -42.52 -12.57 11.31
CA SER A 199 -41.37 -11.74 10.93
C SER A 199 -41.69 -10.25 11.02
N LEU A 200 -40.75 -9.47 11.53
CA LEU A 200 -40.82 -8.00 11.58
C LEU A 200 -40.05 -7.40 10.38
N TRP A 201 -40.73 -6.61 9.56
CA TRP A 201 -40.20 -6.08 8.31
C TRP A 201 -39.83 -4.61 8.44
N LEU A 202 -38.54 -4.32 8.29
CA LEU A 202 -37.98 -2.98 8.28
C LEU A 202 -37.86 -2.47 6.85
N ILE A 203 -38.53 -1.38 6.51
CA ILE A 203 -38.58 -0.84 5.15
C ILE A 203 -37.94 0.54 5.10
N ALA A 204 -36.96 0.72 4.22
CA ALA A 204 -36.40 2.03 3.88
C ALA A 204 -36.59 2.29 2.38
N ASN A 205 -37.43 3.27 2.02
CA ASN A 205 -37.66 3.73 0.64
C ASN A 205 -37.80 5.27 0.57
N ASP A 206 -37.29 5.98 1.57
CA ASP A 206 -37.36 7.43 1.69
C ASP A 206 -36.14 8.13 1.10
N SER A 207 -34.96 7.49 1.15
CA SER A 207 -33.69 8.06 0.74
C SER A 207 -32.67 6.98 0.40
N SER A 208 -31.87 7.23 -0.65
CA SER A 208 -30.68 6.42 -0.94
C SER A 208 -29.59 6.55 0.15
N LYS A 209 -29.70 7.53 1.05
CA LYS A 209 -28.78 7.82 2.17
C LYS A 209 -29.36 7.32 3.51
N ASN A 210 -29.87 6.08 3.54
CA ASN A 210 -30.47 5.48 4.73
C ASN A 210 -29.50 4.48 5.40
N GLY A 211 -29.53 4.42 6.73
CA GLY A 211 -28.65 3.58 7.54
C GLY A 211 -29.15 2.16 7.82
N ILE A 212 -30.27 1.74 7.22
CA ILE A 212 -30.94 0.47 7.52
C ILE A 212 -30.03 -0.77 7.44
N ILE A 213 -29.03 -0.78 6.56
CA ILE A 213 -28.12 -1.93 6.40
C ILE A 213 -27.24 -2.11 7.63
N GLY A 214 -26.65 -1.04 8.16
CA GLY A 214 -25.88 -1.12 9.39
C GLY A 214 -26.77 -1.40 10.61
N LEU A 215 -27.99 -0.87 10.62
CA LEU A 215 -28.98 -1.14 11.68
C LEU A 215 -29.34 -2.62 11.76
N ILE A 216 -29.79 -3.22 10.65
CA ILE A 216 -30.22 -4.62 10.62
C ILE A 216 -29.08 -5.57 10.95
N ASN A 217 -27.85 -5.26 10.51
CA ASN A 217 -26.69 -6.10 10.82
C ASN A 217 -26.41 -6.16 12.32
N CYS A 218 -26.53 -5.04 13.05
CA CYS A 218 -26.39 -5.04 14.51
C CYS A 218 -27.57 -5.69 15.22
N LEU A 219 -28.81 -5.32 14.87
CA LEU A 219 -30.00 -5.81 15.57
C LEU A 219 -30.20 -7.31 15.44
N ARG A 220 -29.82 -7.92 14.30
CA ARG A 220 -29.90 -9.38 14.13
C ARG A 220 -28.94 -10.17 15.03
N LEU A 221 -28.00 -9.50 15.70
CA LEU A 221 -27.12 -10.10 16.71
C LEU A 221 -27.60 -9.83 18.14
N GLU A 222 -28.65 -9.03 18.31
CA GLU A 222 -29.30 -8.79 19.60
C GLU A 222 -30.42 -9.84 19.84
N PRO A 223 -30.76 -10.17 21.10
CA PRO A 223 -31.87 -11.07 21.40
C PRO A 223 -33.19 -10.60 20.76
N GLY A 224 -33.91 -11.51 20.09
CA GLY A 224 -35.13 -11.19 19.34
C GLY A 224 -34.89 -10.72 17.89
N GLY A 225 -33.63 -10.56 17.48
CA GLY A 225 -33.25 -10.03 16.17
C GLY A 225 -33.45 -11.01 15.00
N GLU A 226 -33.56 -12.31 15.27
CA GLU A 226 -33.74 -13.38 14.28
C GLU A 226 -35.02 -13.24 13.44
N CYS A 227 -36.07 -12.62 14.00
CA CYS A 227 -37.34 -12.35 13.31
C CYS A 227 -37.25 -11.20 12.29
N LEU A 228 -36.18 -10.39 12.35
CA LEU A 228 -36.05 -9.18 11.54
C LEU A 228 -35.75 -9.52 10.07
N ARG A 229 -36.47 -8.85 9.18
CA ARG A 229 -36.23 -8.78 7.74
C ARG A 229 -36.12 -7.32 7.34
N CYS A 230 -35.29 -6.98 6.36
CA CYS A 230 -35.28 -5.63 5.82
C CYS A 230 -35.42 -5.57 4.30
N VAL A 231 -36.04 -4.49 3.82
CA VAL A 231 -36.05 -4.07 2.43
C VAL A 231 -35.53 -2.64 2.34
N PHE A 232 -34.41 -2.48 1.64
CA PHE A 232 -33.84 -1.19 1.32
C PHE A 232 -34.02 -0.89 -0.16
N ASP A 233 -34.97 -0.03 -0.50
CA ASP A 233 -35.15 0.50 -1.85
C ASP A 233 -34.17 1.65 -2.08
N TYR A 234 -32.99 1.34 -2.60
CA TYR A 234 -31.90 2.29 -2.76
C TYR A 234 -32.25 3.43 -3.73
N ASP A 235 -33.05 3.14 -4.75
CA ASP A 235 -33.40 4.10 -5.80
C ASP A 235 -34.75 4.79 -5.55
N ASN A 236 -35.41 4.48 -4.43
CA ASN A 236 -36.73 4.99 -4.07
C ASN A 236 -37.76 4.85 -5.22
N LEU A 237 -37.72 3.71 -5.92
CA LEU A 237 -38.59 3.45 -7.07
C LEU A 237 -40.03 3.20 -6.66
N ILE A 238 -40.24 2.68 -5.45
CA ILE A 238 -41.55 2.26 -4.98
C ILE A 238 -42.20 3.40 -4.20
N LYS A 239 -43.23 4.00 -4.80
CA LYS A 239 -44.04 5.06 -4.21
C LYS A 239 -45.33 4.50 -3.61
N GLY A 240 -45.59 4.77 -2.33
CA GLY A 240 -46.80 4.34 -1.62
C GLY A 240 -46.55 3.26 -0.56
N SER A 241 -47.60 2.60 -0.09
CA SER A 241 -47.52 1.54 0.92
C SER A 241 -46.95 0.25 0.33
N VAL A 242 -46.04 -0.41 1.06
CA VAL A 242 -45.50 -1.73 0.69
C VAL A 242 -46.64 -2.76 0.62
N LYS A 243 -46.70 -3.50 -0.49
CA LYS A 243 -47.65 -4.59 -0.71
C LYS A 243 -46.91 -5.87 -1.03
N PHE A 244 -46.85 -6.79 -0.06
CA PHE A 244 -46.21 -8.10 -0.23
C PHE A 244 -46.95 -9.05 -1.17
N THR A 245 -48.12 -8.64 -1.70
CA THR A 245 -48.85 -9.34 -2.75
C THR A 245 -48.38 -8.98 -4.16
N GLU A 246 -47.57 -7.93 -4.31
CA GLU A 246 -47.12 -7.40 -5.61
C GLU A 246 -45.59 -7.51 -5.74
N LYS A 247 -45.11 -7.65 -6.97
CA LYS A 247 -43.67 -7.63 -7.25
C LYS A 247 -43.09 -6.22 -7.00
N PRO A 248 -41.86 -6.11 -6.47
CA PRO A 248 -40.92 -7.19 -6.17
C PRO A 248 -41.07 -7.78 -4.76
N TYR A 249 -41.98 -7.27 -3.92
CA TYR A 249 -42.12 -7.69 -2.53
C TYR A 249 -42.64 -9.12 -2.37
N SER A 250 -43.50 -9.59 -3.28
CA SER A 250 -43.94 -10.98 -3.31
C SER A 250 -42.75 -11.95 -3.42
N ASP A 251 -41.80 -11.63 -4.30
CA ASP A 251 -40.60 -12.45 -4.54
C ASP A 251 -39.61 -12.32 -3.36
N ILE A 252 -39.57 -11.15 -2.71
CA ILE A 252 -38.78 -10.94 -1.48
C ILE A 252 -39.34 -11.77 -0.33
N LEU A 253 -40.66 -11.76 -0.14
CA LEU A 253 -41.36 -12.51 0.90
C LEU A 253 -41.15 -14.01 0.70
N SER A 254 -41.38 -14.52 -0.52
CA SER A 254 -41.22 -15.95 -0.83
C SER A 254 -39.80 -16.48 -0.58
N ASN A 255 -38.80 -15.62 -0.72
CA ASN A 255 -37.40 -15.98 -0.49
C ASN A 255 -36.98 -15.86 1.00
N ASP A 256 -37.76 -15.17 1.83
CA ASP A 256 -37.55 -14.92 3.26
C ASP A 256 -36.16 -14.38 3.63
N LEU A 257 -35.44 -13.73 2.71
CA LEU A 257 -34.05 -13.34 2.99
C LEU A 257 -34.00 -12.24 4.06
N PRO A 258 -33.08 -12.31 5.04
CA PRO A 258 -33.00 -11.31 6.10
C PRO A 258 -32.73 -9.87 5.63
N ILE A 259 -32.00 -9.73 4.53
CA ILE A 259 -31.58 -8.43 3.99
C ILE A 259 -31.89 -8.43 2.51
N ASN A 260 -32.63 -7.44 2.05
CA ASN A 260 -33.02 -7.27 0.66
C ASN A 260 -32.73 -5.84 0.23
N VAL A 261 -32.01 -5.66 -0.86
CA VAL A 261 -31.67 -4.35 -1.43
C VAL A 261 -32.24 -4.28 -2.83
N LEU A 262 -33.09 -3.30 -3.07
CA LEU A 262 -33.61 -2.99 -4.40
C LEU A 262 -32.72 -1.93 -5.02
N LYS A 263 -32.08 -2.27 -6.15
CA LYS A 263 -31.23 -1.34 -6.91
C LYS A 263 -31.37 -1.59 -8.40
N ASN A 264 -31.66 -0.55 -9.17
CA ASN A 264 -31.97 -0.56 -10.60
C ASN A 264 -33.06 -1.58 -10.94
N GLY A 265 -34.11 -1.65 -10.10
CA GLY A 265 -35.22 -2.62 -10.24
C GLY A 265 -34.85 -4.08 -9.98
N LYS A 266 -33.63 -4.37 -9.50
CA LYS A 266 -33.18 -5.73 -9.16
C LYS A 266 -33.07 -5.90 -7.65
N VAL A 267 -33.49 -7.07 -7.17
CA VAL A 267 -33.30 -7.49 -5.77
C VAL A 267 -31.90 -8.08 -5.62
N GLY A 268 -31.19 -7.66 -4.59
CA GLY A 268 -29.86 -8.16 -4.24
C GLY A 268 -29.52 -7.89 -2.79
N THR A 269 -28.22 -7.95 -2.47
CA THR A 269 -27.70 -7.73 -1.12
C THR A 269 -26.32 -7.08 -1.16
N TYR A 270 -25.91 -6.43 -0.07
CA TYR A 270 -24.50 -6.07 0.13
C TYR A 270 -23.71 -7.31 0.53
N ARG A 271 -22.52 -7.47 -0.05
CA ARG A 271 -21.62 -8.61 0.17
C ARG A 271 -20.17 -8.12 0.26
N HIS A 272 -19.39 -8.76 1.11
CA HIS A 272 -17.96 -8.53 1.23
C HIS A 272 -17.20 -9.43 0.26
N PHE A 273 -16.19 -8.87 -0.40
CA PHE A 273 -15.31 -9.60 -1.30
C PHE A 273 -13.85 -9.33 -0.93
N THR A 274 -12.98 -10.31 -1.13
CA THR A 274 -11.54 -10.11 -0.97
C THR A 274 -11.02 -9.20 -2.09
N LEU A 275 -10.25 -8.17 -1.73
CA LEU A 275 -9.54 -7.36 -2.71
C LEU A 275 -8.45 -8.20 -3.40
N ASN A 276 -8.25 -8.00 -4.70
CA ASN A 276 -7.18 -8.67 -5.43
C ASN A 276 -5.82 -8.28 -4.84
N LYS A 277 -4.84 -9.20 -4.79
CA LYS A 277 -3.49 -8.92 -4.26
C LYS A 277 -2.80 -7.76 -4.97
N ASP A 278 -3.08 -7.56 -6.25
CA ASP A 278 -2.47 -6.52 -7.10
C ASP A 278 -3.36 -5.28 -7.30
N TYR A 279 -4.30 -5.00 -6.38
CA TYR A 279 -5.22 -3.86 -6.49
C TYR A 279 -4.50 -2.50 -6.59
N ASP A 280 -3.30 -2.41 -6.03
CA ASP A 280 -2.44 -1.24 -6.02
C ASP A 280 -1.54 -1.15 -7.27
N LYS A 281 -1.53 -2.16 -8.15
CA LYS A 281 -0.70 -2.16 -9.36
C LYS A 281 -1.37 -1.46 -10.54
N LYS A 282 -0.56 -0.82 -11.39
CA LYS A 282 -0.98 -0.27 -12.69
C LYS A 282 0.18 -0.21 -13.67
N GLU A 283 -0.09 -0.07 -14.96
CA GLU A 283 0.94 0.32 -15.92
C GLU A 283 1.16 1.84 -15.89
N SER A 284 2.42 2.28 -15.96
CA SER A 284 2.79 3.70 -16.04
C SER A 284 4.07 3.92 -16.86
N ASN A 285 4.14 5.08 -17.50
CA ASN A 285 5.37 5.64 -18.09
C ASN A 285 6.12 6.55 -17.12
N ASP A 286 5.47 6.91 -16.01
CA ASP A 286 5.95 7.82 -14.99
C ASP A 286 6.13 7.03 -13.71
N TYR A 287 7.39 6.78 -13.36
CA TYR A 287 7.76 5.97 -12.21
C TYR A 287 9.09 6.37 -11.57
N PHE A 288 9.26 5.95 -10.32
CA PHE A 288 10.51 6.00 -9.56
C PHE A 288 10.72 4.70 -8.77
N LEU A 289 11.97 4.33 -8.54
CA LEU A 289 12.35 3.11 -7.83
C LEU A 289 12.43 3.42 -6.34
N ASN A 290 11.84 2.57 -5.52
CA ASN A 290 12.05 2.62 -4.07
C ASN A 290 12.04 1.21 -3.48
N VAL A 291 12.54 1.08 -2.27
CA VAL A 291 12.43 -0.15 -1.49
C VAL A 291 11.06 -0.16 -0.82
N GLY A 292 10.37 -1.29 -0.86
CA GLY A 292 9.13 -1.51 -0.12
C GLY A 292 9.36 -1.65 1.39
N HIS A 293 8.37 -2.21 2.07
CA HIS A 293 8.43 -2.41 3.51
C HIS A 293 9.59 -3.35 3.89
N ASN A 294 10.23 -3.09 5.04
CA ASN A 294 11.33 -3.84 5.66
C ASN A 294 12.78 -3.58 5.18
N ARG A 295 13.02 -2.65 4.25
CA ARG A 295 14.38 -2.33 3.74
C ARG A 295 15.14 -3.60 3.27
N ASP A 296 14.43 -4.43 2.50
CA ASP A 296 14.99 -5.60 1.82
C ASP A 296 14.99 -5.37 0.30
N LEU A 297 16.07 -5.78 -0.37
CA LEU A 297 16.18 -5.76 -1.82
C LEU A 297 15.09 -6.59 -2.51
N ALA A 298 14.53 -7.61 -1.85
CA ALA A 298 13.40 -8.37 -2.39
C ALA A 298 12.11 -7.54 -2.51
N SER A 299 12.01 -6.43 -1.76
CA SER A 299 10.87 -5.50 -1.79
C SER A 299 11.09 -4.33 -2.76
N LEU A 300 12.21 -4.31 -3.48
CA LEU A 300 12.54 -3.25 -4.44
C LEU A 300 11.52 -3.26 -5.59
N GLN A 301 10.83 -2.15 -5.80
CA GLN A 301 9.79 -2.06 -6.82
C GLN A 301 9.64 -0.64 -7.37
N TRP A 302 9.03 -0.54 -8.54
CA TRP A 302 8.68 0.72 -9.17
C TRP A 302 7.37 1.25 -8.59
N TYR A 303 7.35 2.54 -8.26
CA TYR A 303 6.19 3.27 -7.77
C TYR A 303 5.77 4.33 -8.79
N ASP A 304 4.47 4.58 -8.86
CA ASP A 304 3.88 5.62 -9.70
C ASP A 304 4.33 7.02 -9.27
N SER A 305 4.89 7.80 -10.18
CA SER A 305 5.33 9.17 -9.88
C SER A 305 4.28 10.23 -10.19
N LYS A 306 3.14 9.89 -10.81
CA LYS A 306 2.14 10.88 -11.27
C LYS A 306 1.61 11.80 -10.16
N ASN A 307 1.47 11.27 -8.94
CA ASN A 307 0.94 12.02 -7.80
C ASN A 307 2.04 12.59 -6.90
N LEU A 308 3.32 12.44 -7.26
CA LEU A 308 4.42 13.10 -6.58
C LEU A 308 4.37 14.59 -6.88
N VAL A 309 3.55 15.33 -6.14
CA VAL A 309 3.67 16.78 -6.07
C VAL A 309 4.78 17.07 -5.07
N THR A 310 6.00 17.19 -5.56
CA THR A 310 7.05 17.91 -4.85
C THR A 310 6.51 19.31 -4.59
N SER A 311 6.42 19.71 -3.33
CA SER A 311 6.10 21.12 -3.07
C SER A 311 7.19 21.94 -3.74
N LYS A 312 6.83 23.11 -4.33
CA LYS A 312 7.84 24.14 -4.61
C LYS A 312 8.75 24.29 -3.36
N ASP A 313 8.14 24.19 -2.18
CA ASP A 313 8.75 24.34 -0.86
C ASP A 313 9.57 23.16 -0.29
N ASP A 314 9.62 21.97 -0.91
CA ASP A 314 10.08 20.74 -0.23
C ASP A 314 11.61 20.75 -0.04
N TYR A 315 12.27 21.65 -0.77
CA TYR A 315 13.63 22.11 -0.52
C TYR A 315 13.77 23.64 -0.51
N ASP A 316 12.78 24.42 -0.99
CA ASP A 316 12.94 25.88 -1.14
C ASP A 316 13.02 26.64 0.19
N LEU A 317 12.52 26.10 1.31
CA LEU A 317 12.46 26.88 2.55
C LEU A 317 13.76 26.92 3.36
N ILE A 318 14.72 26.01 3.11
CA ILE A 318 16.06 26.18 3.68
C ILE A 318 16.79 27.34 2.97
N ASN A 319 16.40 27.71 1.74
CA ASN A 319 17.24 28.54 0.89
C ASN A 319 16.57 29.64 0.03
N ASN A 320 15.29 29.99 0.24
CA ASN A 320 14.66 31.28 -0.13
C ASN A 320 14.78 31.78 -1.60
N LYS A 321 15.13 30.94 -2.58
CA LYS A 321 15.10 31.20 -4.05
C LYS A 321 15.78 30.02 -4.77
N THR A 322 15.12 28.90 -4.99
CA THR A 322 15.64 27.85 -5.87
C THR A 322 14.63 27.57 -6.97
N ASN A 323 14.98 27.89 -8.22
CA ASN A 323 14.15 27.53 -9.35
C ASN A 323 14.29 26.02 -9.57
N LYS A 324 13.24 25.28 -9.23
CA LYS A 324 13.12 23.88 -9.61
C LYS A 324 12.96 23.77 -11.12
N ILE A 325 13.80 22.94 -11.75
CA ILE A 325 13.81 22.70 -13.19
C ILE A 325 13.35 21.25 -13.43
N PRO A 326 12.22 21.04 -14.13
CA PRO A 326 11.79 19.70 -14.47
C PRO A 326 12.78 19.07 -15.46
N CYS A 327 13.28 17.89 -15.12
CA CYS A 327 14.25 17.13 -15.89
C CYS A 327 13.70 15.74 -16.20
N ASN A 328 13.76 15.36 -17.47
CA ASN A 328 13.51 14.01 -17.94
C ASN A 328 14.78 13.18 -17.78
N ILE A 329 14.77 12.17 -16.92
CA ILE A 329 15.94 11.34 -16.64
C ILE A 329 16.06 10.26 -17.72
N TYR A 330 17.30 10.06 -18.19
CA TYR A 330 17.67 8.98 -19.11
C TYR A 330 18.45 7.89 -18.38
N SER A 331 19.39 8.32 -17.55
CA SER A 331 20.33 7.44 -16.88
C SER A 331 20.57 7.92 -15.45
N ALA A 332 20.65 6.96 -14.52
CA ALA A 332 20.95 7.22 -13.12
C ALA A 332 22.15 6.37 -12.68
N GLY A 333 23.13 7.02 -12.05
CA GLY A 333 24.34 6.37 -11.59
C GLY A 333 24.14 5.70 -10.23
N MET A 334 24.47 4.40 -10.16
CA MET A 334 24.35 3.65 -8.91
C MET A 334 25.59 3.74 -8.03
N ASN A 335 25.33 3.97 -6.75
CA ASN A 335 26.34 4.20 -5.72
C ASN A 335 26.20 3.19 -4.60
N PHE A 336 27.32 2.89 -3.92
CA PHE A 336 27.32 1.91 -2.84
C PHE A 336 26.41 2.33 -1.67
N ARG A 337 26.20 3.65 -1.48
CA ARG A 337 25.22 4.19 -0.53
C ARG A 337 23.80 3.70 -0.80
N ASP A 338 23.42 3.50 -2.07
CA ASP A 338 22.05 3.13 -2.42
C ASP A 338 21.75 1.72 -1.94
N VAL A 339 22.71 0.80 -2.12
CA VAL A 339 22.63 -0.57 -1.58
C VAL A 339 22.61 -0.56 -0.05
N MET A 340 23.41 0.29 0.59
CA MET A 340 23.46 0.37 2.06
C MET A 340 22.19 0.94 2.68
N PHE A 341 21.55 1.91 2.03
CA PHE A 341 20.21 2.37 2.42
C PHE A 341 19.15 1.33 2.12
N ALA A 342 19.21 0.70 0.94
CA ALA A 342 18.23 -0.28 0.52
C ALA A 342 18.22 -1.55 1.38
N THR A 343 19.35 -1.90 2.00
CA THR A 343 19.52 -3.05 2.91
C THR A 343 19.44 -2.66 4.40
N GLY A 344 19.23 -1.38 4.72
CA GLY A 344 19.16 -0.89 6.09
C GLY A 344 20.45 -0.92 6.91
N ARG A 345 21.61 -1.21 6.29
CA ARG A 345 22.91 -1.30 6.98
C ARG A 345 23.48 0.04 7.41
N ILE A 346 23.05 1.13 6.78
CA ILE A 346 23.43 2.51 7.11
C ILE A 346 22.15 3.27 7.44
N ALA A 347 22.17 3.97 8.58
CA ALA A 347 21.08 4.87 8.95
C ALA A 347 21.15 6.16 8.12
N SER A 348 19.98 6.67 7.73
CA SER A 348 19.85 8.00 7.16
C SER A 348 20.23 9.04 8.20
N GLY A 349 20.96 10.09 7.80
CA GLY A 349 21.22 11.24 8.67
C GLY A 349 19.92 11.98 9.04
N PRO A 350 19.95 12.86 10.06
CA PRO A 350 18.76 13.56 10.56
C PRO A 350 17.93 14.27 9.48
N GLN A 351 18.59 14.76 8.44
CA GLN A 351 17.98 15.52 7.35
C GLN A 351 17.16 14.64 6.39
N MET A 352 17.46 13.34 6.31
CA MET A 352 16.79 12.38 5.43
C MET A 352 15.91 11.39 6.19
N LEU A 353 15.82 11.48 7.53
CA LEU A 353 14.99 10.62 8.39
C LEU A 353 13.55 10.48 7.92
N PHE A 354 13.04 11.51 7.25
CA PHE A 354 11.65 11.67 6.88
C PHE A 354 11.43 11.66 5.36
N THR A 355 12.45 11.27 4.59
CA THR A 355 12.31 11.09 3.14
C THR A 355 11.84 9.68 2.85
N ASP A 356 10.73 9.56 2.13
CA ASP A 356 10.12 8.26 1.78
C ASP A 356 11.04 7.37 0.91
N CYS A 357 11.85 7.99 0.04
CA CYS A 357 12.81 7.30 -0.81
C CYS A 357 14.22 7.79 -0.50
N LEU A 358 15.13 6.88 -0.14
CA LEU A 358 16.52 7.21 0.23
C LEU A 358 17.54 6.92 -0.87
N ILE A 359 17.14 6.20 -1.91
CA ILE A 359 18.01 5.73 -2.98
C ILE A 359 18.01 6.68 -4.18
N GLY A 360 19.14 6.70 -4.91
CA GLY A 360 19.34 7.49 -6.13
C GLY A 360 19.92 8.87 -5.81
N PHE A 361 21.14 9.13 -6.26
CA PHE A 361 21.89 10.34 -5.89
C PHE A 361 22.32 11.22 -7.07
N GLU A 362 22.36 10.65 -8.28
CA GLU A 362 22.83 11.36 -9.46
C GLU A 362 22.08 10.90 -10.70
N PHE A 363 21.97 11.79 -11.68
CA PHE A 363 21.27 11.52 -12.93
C PHE A 363 21.89 12.28 -14.11
N ALA A 364 21.60 11.79 -15.32
CA ALA A 364 21.75 12.50 -16.56
C ALA A 364 20.46 12.43 -17.36
N GLY A 365 20.16 13.50 -18.07
CA GLY A 365 18.96 13.58 -18.89
C GLY A 365 18.82 14.92 -19.57
N ARG A 366 17.58 15.34 -19.77
CA ARG A 366 17.26 16.59 -20.46
C ARG A 366 16.33 17.46 -19.65
N ARG A 367 16.55 18.76 -19.67
CA ARG A 367 15.57 19.70 -19.13
C ARG A 367 14.29 19.63 -19.96
N ALA A 368 13.14 19.59 -19.30
CA ALA A 368 11.85 19.50 -19.98
C ALA A 368 11.43 20.82 -20.66
N ASP A 369 11.97 21.96 -20.18
CA ASP A 369 11.67 23.30 -20.71
C ASP A 369 12.45 23.65 -21.98
N THR A 370 13.70 23.21 -22.08
CA THR A 370 14.65 23.63 -23.13
C THR A 370 15.17 22.46 -23.98
N GLY A 371 15.06 21.22 -23.49
CA GLY A 371 15.64 20.04 -24.12
C GLY A 371 17.15 19.89 -23.94
N GLU A 372 17.79 20.81 -23.22
CA GLU A 372 19.23 20.81 -22.98
C GLU A 372 19.67 19.56 -22.22
N ARG A 373 20.80 18.97 -22.63
CA ARG A 373 21.43 17.81 -21.99
C ARG A 373 22.10 18.23 -20.69
N VAL A 374 21.61 17.72 -19.58
CA VAL A 374 22.07 18.08 -18.24
C VAL A 374 22.35 16.84 -17.39
N CYS A 375 23.34 16.95 -16.51
CA CYS A 375 23.63 15.98 -15.48
C CYS A 375 23.68 16.67 -14.12
N GLY A 376 23.35 15.96 -13.05
CA GLY A 376 23.26 16.57 -11.74
C GLY A 376 23.11 15.62 -10.59
N PHE A 377 23.05 16.21 -9.40
CA PHE A 377 22.81 15.52 -8.15
C PHE A 377 21.42 15.83 -7.61
N ASP A 378 20.81 14.85 -6.97
CA ASP A 378 19.71 15.06 -6.04
C ASP A 378 19.95 14.20 -4.78
N MET A 379 19.38 14.59 -3.65
CA MET A 379 19.56 13.83 -2.42
C MET A 379 18.87 12.47 -2.46
N SER A 380 17.85 12.30 -3.31
CA SER A 380 17.09 11.05 -3.48
C SER A 380 16.41 10.95 -4.85
N ARG A 381 15.77 9.79 -5.14
CA ARG A 381 14.82 9.58 -6.25
C ARG A 381 15.38 9.77 -7.66
N CYS A 382 16.70 9.74 -7.84
CA CYS A 382 17.29 9.81 -9.19
C CYS A 382 16.99 8.57 -10.04
N TYR A 383 16.66 7.42 -9.44
CA TYR A 383 16.13 6.26 -10.18
C TYR A 383 14.67 6.50 -10.55
N ALA A 384 14.44 7.44 -11.47
CA ALA A 384 13.11 7.84 -11.89
C ALA A 384 13.09 8.16 -13.38
N THR A 385 11.88 8.40 -13.86
CA THR A 385 11.60 8.84 -15.22
C THR A 385 11.72 10.35 -15.37
N SER A 386 11.47 11.10 -14.29
CA SER A 386 11.64 12.54 -14.21
C SER A 386 11.94 12.99 -12.78
N ILE A 387 12.49 14.19 -12.63
CA ILE A 387 12.73 14.84 -11.34
C ILE A 387 12.66 16.37 -11.48
N ASP A 388 12.22 17.05 -10.43
CA ASP A 388 12.35 18.50 -10.30
C ASP A 388 13.69 18.83 -9.64
N ALA A 389 14.71 18.99 -10.47
CA ALA A 389 16.07 19.25 -10.04
C ALA A 389 16.25 20.70 -9.58
N ASN A 390 17.17 20.93 -8.65
CA ASN A 390 17.60 22.30 -8.33
C ASN A 390 18.60 22.78 -9.40
N ASP A 391 18.39 23.96 -9.97
CA ASP A 391 19.29 24.57 -10.96
C ASP A 391 20.75 24.64 -10.50
N GLU A 392 20.99 24.91 -9.20
CA GLU A 392 22.34 24.96 -8.63
C GLU A 392 23.03 23.57 -8.54
N LEU A 393 22.28 22.48 -8.74
CA LEU A 393 22.75 21.10 -8.63
C LEU A 393 22.88 20.38 -9.98
N ILE A 394 22.62 21.07 -11.09
CA ILE A 394 22.74 20.52 -12.44
C ILE A 394 23.78 21.31 -13.25
N SER A 395 24.31 20.68 -14.30
CA SER A 395 25.19 21.31 -15.27
C SER A 395 25.01 20.68 -16.65
N ARG A 396 25.37 21.42 -17.69
CA ARG A 396 25.35 20.93 -19.08
C ARG A 396 26.32 19.75 -19.23
N ILE A 397 25.92 18.74 -19.98
CA ILE A 397 26.78 17.60 -20.33
C ILE A 397 27.73 18.01 -21.48
N PRO A 398 29.04 17.70 -21.40
CA PRO A 398 29.97 17.87 -22.52
C PRO A 398 29.46 17.23 -23.82
N ASP A 399 29.70 17.88 -24.96
CA ASP A 399 29.12 17.47 -26.24
C ASP A 399 29.60 16.08 -26.70
N ASN A 400 30.83 15.71 -26.32
CA ASN A 400 31.44 14.40 -26.63
C ASN A 400 30.96 13.25 -25.72
N TRP A 401 30.29 13.53 -24.61
CA TRP A 401 29.82 12.49 -23.69
C TRP A 401 28.42 11.99 -24.05
N SER A 402 28.11 10.74 -23.75
CA SER A 402 26.73 10.22 -23.67
C SER A 402 26.07 10.55 -22.31
N MET A 403 24.79 10.24 -22.14
CA MET A 403 24.13 10.32 -20.83
C MET A 403 24.78 9.39 -19.80
N ASP A 404 25.15 8.18 -20.21
CA ASP A 404 25.76 7.18 -19.33
C ASP A 404 27.19 7.59 -18.93
N ASP A 405 27.93 8.22 -19.86
CA ASP A 405 29.25 8.80 -19.57
C ASP A 405 29.18 9.87 -18.48
N ALA A 406 28.19 10.76 -18.56
CA ALA A 406 28.02 11.84 -17.59
C ALA A 406 27.80 11.29 -16.16
N VAL A 407 26.88 10.34 -15.96
CA VAL A 407 26.66 9.74 -14.63
C VAL A 407 27.82 8.86 -14.14
N SER A 408 28.70 8.42 -15.03
CA SER A 408 29.92 7.70 -14.64
C SER A 408 30.92 8.61 -13.92
N VAL A 409 30.85 9.93 -14.15
CA VAL A 409 31.81 10.93 -13.66
C VAL A 409 31.36 11.61 -12.37
N LEU A 410 30.06 11.92 -12.22
CA LEU A 410 29.53 12.79 -11.16
C LEU A 410 30.01 12.43 -9.73
N SER A 411 29.42 11.43 -9.08
CA SER A 411 29.75 11.10 -7.68
C SER A 411 31.16 10.57 -7.52
N THR A 412 31.73 9.95 -8.56
CA THR A 412 33.05 9.34 -8.54
C THR A 412 34.12 10.44 -8.48
N TYR A 413 34.14 11.35 -9.44
CA TYR A 413 35.11 12.44 -9.48
C TYR A 413 34.84 13.50 -8.41
N SER A 414 33.59 13.81 -8.07
CA SER A 414 33.33 14.77 -6.98
C SER A 414 33.85 14.27 -5.63
N THR A 415 33.80 12.96 -5.38
CA THR A 415 34.38 12.35 -4.17
C THR A 415 35.91 12.48 -4.16
N VAL A 416 36.56 12.19 -5.28
CA VAL A 416 38.02 12.26 -5.38
C VAL A 416 38.52 13.70 -5.37
N TRP A 417 37.89 14.60 -6.13
CA TRP A 417 38.20 16.03 -6.11
C TRP A 417 38.06 16.60 -4.71
N TYR A 418 36.93 16.35 -4.05
CA TYR A 418 36.73 16.88 -2.70
C TYR A 418 37.69 16.25 -1.68
N GLY A 419 37.96 14.95 -1.78
CA GLY A 419 38.82 14.23 -0.84
C GLY A 419 40.31 14.53 -1.03
N LEU A 420 40.82 14.33 -2.25
CA LEU A 420 42.26 14.40 -2.52
C LEU A 420 42.73 15.84 -2.79
N ILE A 421 41.96 16.63 -3.54
CA ILE A 421 42.39 17.98 -3.96
C ILE A 421 41.99 19.01 -2.91
N GLU A 422 40.70 19.12 -2.59
CA GLU A 422 40.18 20.19 -1.71
C GLU A 422 40.51 19.98 -0.23
N ARG A 423 40.54 18.72 0.24
CA ARG A 423 40.72 18.39 1.67
C ARG A 423 42.12 17.93 2.02
N ALA A 424 42.70 17.04 1.21
CA ALA A 424 44.03 16.49 1.48
C ALA A 424 45.17 17.27 0.78
N HIS A 425 44.84 18.21 -0.10
CA HIS A 425 45.79 19.06 -0.82
C HIS A 425 46.91 18.26 -1.49
N MET A 426 46.54 17.22 -2.25
CA MET A 426 47.46 16.35 -2.97
C MET A 426 48.43 17.14 -3.85
N GLN A 427 49.71 16.78 -3.78
CA GLN A 427 50.78 17.40 -4.55
C GLN A 427 51.30 16.48 -5.65
N LYS A 428 51.94 17.09 -6.65
CA LYS A 428 52.57 16.37 -7.76
C LYS A 428 53.68 15.43 -7.23
N GLY A 429 53.69 14.19 -7.69
CA GLY A 429 54.73 13.21 -7.34
C GLY A 429 54.57 12.50 -5.98
N GLU A 430 53.50 12.77 -5.23
CA GLU A 430 53.25 12.05 -3.96
C GLU A 430 52.84 10.59 -4.18
N SER A 431 53.10 9.74 -3.19
CA SER A 431 52.69 8.34 -3.19
C SER A 431 51.31 8.13 -2.56
N ILE A 432 50.46 7.30 -3.17
CA ILE A 432 49.08 7.08 -2.73
C ILE A 432 48.66 5.62 -2.79
N LEU A 433 47.98 5.15 -1.73
CA LEU A 433 47.24 3.88 -1.71
C LEU A 433 45.75 4.12 -2.00
N ILE A 434 45.27 3.60 -3.12
CA ILE A 434 43.85 3.66 -3.53
C ILE A 434 43.21 2.29 -3.34
N HIS A 435 42.28 2.19 -2.40
CA HIS A 435 41.52 0.96 -2.22
C HIS A 435 40.42 0.78 -3.27
N SER A 436 40.14 -0.48 -3.63
CA SER A 436 39.12 -0.85 -4.62
C SER A 436 39.33 -0.18 -5.99
N GLY A 437 40.56 -0.19 -6.49
CA GLY A 437 40.99 0.60 -7.66
C GLY A 437 40.16 0.40 -8.94
N ALA A 438 39.60 -0.81 -9.16
CA ALA A 438 38.75 -1.08 -10.31
C ALA A 438 37.27 -0.61 -10.15
N GLY A 439 36.87 -0.13 -8.98
CA GLY A 439 35.55 0.47 -8.75
C GLY A 439 35.47 1.91 -9.27
N GLY A 440 34.28 2.51 -9.21
CA GLY A 440 34.07 3.84 -9.80
C GLY A 440 34.95 4.96 -9.22
N VAL A 441 34.96 5.11 -7.89
CA VAL A 441 35.83 6.10 -7.21
C VAL A 441 37.31 5.77 -7.41
N GLY A 442 37.67 4.48 -7.38
CA GLY A 442 39.04 4.02 -7.59
C GLY A 442 39.60 4.42 -8.96
N GLN A 443 38.81 4.23 -10.02
CA GLN A 443 39.19 4.62 -11.39
C GLN A 443 39.34 6.13 -11.53
N ALA A 444 38.41 6.91 -10.98
CA ALA A 444 38.52 8.38 -10.96
C ALA A 444 39.78 8.83 -10.19
N ALA A 445 40.11 8.18 -9.07
CA ALA A 445 41.31 8.46 -8.30
C ALA A 445 42.58 8.15 -9.08
N ILE A 446 42.64 7.00 -9.77
CA ILE A 446 43.77 6.65 -10.63
C ILE A 446 43.97 7.71 -11.73
N SER A 447 42.90 8.11 -12.42
CA SER A 447 42.98 9.13 -13.49
C SER A 447 43.57 10.46 -13.00
N ILE A 448 43.07 10.97 -11.87
CA ILE A 448 43.58 12.23 -11.29
C ILE A 448 45.02 12.06 -10.80
N CYS A 449 45.33 10.96 -10.11
CA CYS A 449 46.68 10.71 -9.59
C CYS A 449 47.70 10.55 -10.73
N GLN A 450 47.32 9.97 -11.87
CA GLN A 450 48.20 9.90 -13.05
C GLN A 450 48.47 11.28 -13.64
N PHE A 451 47.47 12.15 -13.68
CA PHE A 451 47.64 13.54 -14.12
C PHE A 451 48.61 14.32 -13.21
N TYR A 452 48.58 14.05 -11.90
CA TYR A 452 49.52 14.61 -10.92
C TYR A 452 50.84 13.82 -10.80
N GLU A 453 51.10 12.85 -11.70
CA GLU A 453 52.32 12.03 -11.71
C GLU A 453 52.60 11.35 -10.35
N CYS A 454 51.56 10.98 -9.62
CA CYS A 454 51.66 10.32 -8.31
C CYS A 454 52.15 8.87 -8.43
N ASP A 455 52.79 8.37 -7.37
CA ASP A 455 53.15 6.96 -7.23
C ASP A 455 51.96 6.14 -6.71
N ILE A 456 51.27 5.46 -7.63
CA ILE A 456 49.99 4.79 -7.35
C ILE A 456 50.18 3.34 -6.90
N TYR A 457 49.59 3.02 -5.75
CA TYR A 457 49.38 1.67 -5.23
C TYR A 457 47.89 1.38 -5.14
N VAL A 458 47.44 0.18 -5.49
CA VAL A 458 46.00 -0.15 -5.51
C VAL A 458 45.69 -1.48 -4.86
N THR A 459 44.46 -1.63 -4.36
CA THR A 459 43.93 -2.95 -3.98
C THR A 459 42.72 -3.36 -4.82
N ILE A 460 42.61 -4.66 -5.10
CA ILE A 460 41.56 -5.27 -5.93
C ILE A 460 41.06 -6.60 -5.36
N GLY A 461 39.85 -7.00 -5.77
CA GLY A 461 39.19 -8.19 -5.23
C GLY A 461 39.23 -9.44 -6.10
N THR A 462 39.59 -9.33 -7.40
CA THR A 462 39.55 -10.45 -8.37
C THR A 462 40.63 -10.28 -9.44
N GLU A 463 41.10 -11.39 -10.03
CA GLU A 463 42.17 -11.34 -11.05
C GLU A 463 41.76 -10.54 -12.30
N ASP A 464 40.49 -10.61 -12.71
CA ASP A 464 39.99 -9.81 -13.85
C ASP A 464 40.13 -8.30 -13.61
N LYS A 465 39.95 -7.86 -12.35
CA LYS A 465 40.15 -6.44 -11.96
C LYS A 465 41.61 -6.04 -12.04
N LYS A 466 42.52 -6.95 -11.69
CA LYS A 466 43.96 -6.73 -11.79
C LYS A 466 44.37 -6.56 -13.26
N LYS A 467 43.98 -7.50 -14.13
CA LYS A 467 44.21 -7.42 -15.58
C LYS A 467 43.66 -6.13 -16.17
N PHE A 468 42.44 -5.75 -15.78
CA PHE A 468 41.82 -4.50 -16.21
C PHE A 468 42.66 -3.27 -15.84
N LEU A 469 43.14 -3.15 -14.60
CA LEU A 469 43.96 -2.01 -14.16
C LEU A 469 45.33 -1.96 -14.85
N MET A 470 45.95 -3.12 -15.08
CA MET A 470 47.21 -3.22 -15.83
C MET A 470 47.01 -2.75 -17.28
N ASN A 471 45.98 -3.24 -17.97
CA ASN A 471 45.77 -2.95 -19.38
C ASN A 471 45.25 -1.54 -19.65
N THR A 472 44.40 -1.02 -18.77
CA THR A 472 43.69 0.27 -18.99
C THR A 472 44.48 1.45 -18.43
N TYR A 473 45.08 1.26 -17.25
CA TYR A 473 45.76 2.34 -16.52
C TYR A 473 47.27 2.10 -16.41
N ASN A 474 47.83 1.04 -16.99
CA ASN A 474 49.27 0.74 -16.93
C ASN A 474 49.82 0.68 -15.49
N ILE A 475 49.01 0.25 -14.53
CA ILE A 475 49.47 0.08 -13.15
C ILE A 475 50.36 -1.17 -13.08
N PRO A 476 51.62 -1.07 -12.64
CA PRO A 476 52.52 -2.22 -12.53
C PRO A 476 51.96 -3.31 -11.61
N GLU A 477 52.15 -4.57 -11.99
CA GLU A 477 51.65 -5.72 -11.22
C GLU A 477 52.13 -5.71 -9.76
N ASN A 478 53.39 -5.32 -9.52
CA ASN A 478 53.96 -5.22 -8.17
C ASN A 478 53.36 -4.09 -7.30
N ARG A 479 52.52 -3.22 -7.87
CA ARG A 479 51.78 -2.17 -7.14
C ARG A 479 50.29 -2.51 -6.97
N ILE A 480 49.87 -3.73 -7.31
CA ILE A 480 48.48 -4.21 -7.18
C ILE A 480 48.39 -5.28 -6.10
N PHE A 481 47.56 -5.06 -5.08
CA PHE A 481 47.41 -5.97 -3.93
C PHE A 481 45.97 -6.47 -3.74
N SER A 482 45.77 -7.46 -2.88
CA SER A 482 44.42 -7.96 -2.53
C SER A 482 43.69 -6.99 -1.61
N SER A 483 42.41 -6.71 -1.89
CA SER A 483 41.49 -5.97 -1.01
C SER A 483 40.71 -6.88 -0.04
N ARG A 484 40.95 -8.19 -0.10
CA ARG A 484 40.23 -9.20 0.71
C ARG A 484 40.94 -9.56 2.01
N ASN A 485 42.19 -9.14 2.19
CA ASN A 485 42.99 -9.39 3.39
C ASN A 485 43.86 -8.16 3.71
N THR A 486 44.61 -8.21 4.81
CA THR A 486 45.47 -7.13 5.31
C THR A 486 46.93 -7.20 4.81
N GLN A 487 47.26 -8.17 3.94
CA GLN A 487 48.63 -8.44 3.51
C GLN A 487 49.23 -7.31 2.66
N PHE A 488 48.40 -6.44 2.10
CA PHE A 488 48.87 -5.25 1.36
C PHE A 488 49.76 -4.36 2.22
N LYS A 489 49.55 -4.29 3.55
CA LYS A 489 50.35 -3.40 4.41
C LYS A 489 51.84 -3.77 4.43
N TYR A 490 52.14 -5.07 4.52
CA TYR A 490 53.51 -5.55 4.58
C TYR A 490 54.22 -5.35 3.25
N LYS A 491 53.55 -5.66 2.14
CA LYS A 491 54.10 -5.47 0.79
C LYS A 491 54.35 -3.99 0.47
N ILE A 492 53.44 -3.10 0.87
CA ILE A 492 53.63 -1.66 0.68
C ILE A 492 54.82 -1.19 1.51
N LYS A 493 54.92 -1.57 2.79
CA LYS A 493 56.07 -1.23 3.63
C LYS A 493 57.39 -1.77 3.06
N GLU A 494 57.41 -2.97 2.50
CA GLU A 494 58.58 -3.53 1.83
C GLU A 494 59.01 -2.68 0.62
N ILE A 495 58.08 -2.40 -0.31
CA ILE A 495 58.35 -1.63 -1.53
C ILE A 495 58.75 -0.18 -1.22
N THR A 496 58.15 0.40 -0.18
CA THR A 496 58.43 1.77 0.28
C THR A 496 59.56 1.84 1.32
N LYS A 497 60.30 0.74 1.56
CA LYS A 497 61.42 0.66 2.51
C LYS A 497 61.07 1.17 3.92
N GLY A 498 59.89 0.83 4.40
CA GLY A 498 59.36 1.19 5.72
C GLY A 498 58.64 2.54 5.76
N LYS A 499 58.83 3.42 4.75
CA LYS A 499 58.24 4.77 4.72
C LYS A 499 56.71 4.72 4.76
N GLY A 500 56.10 3.86 3.95
CA GLY A 500 54.65 3.91 3.70
C GLY A 500 54.30 4.88 2.56
N VAL A 501 53.03 5.25 2.48
CA VAL A 501 52.50 6.15 1.43
C VAL A 501 52.09 7.51 2.00
N ASP A 502 52.28 8.56 1.23
CA ASP A 502 51.98 9.94 1.64
C ASP A 502 50.46 10.15 1.79
N MET A 503 49.64 9.41 1.03
CA MET A 503 48.19 9.45 1.12
C MET A 503 47.54 8.07 1.06
N VAL A 504 46.38 7.92 1.71
CA VAL A 504 45.52 6.74 1.59
C VAL A 504 44.10 7.19 1.26
N LEU A 505 43.51 6.67 0.19
CA LEU A 505 42.08 6.78 -0.09
C LEU A 505 41.38 5.50 0.32
N ASN A 506 40.80 5.50 1.52
CA ASN A 506 40.21 4.31 2.13
C ASN A 506 38.70 4.21 1.93
N SER A 507 38.27 3.01 1.53
CA SER A 507 36.88 2.59 1.45
C SER A 507 36.64 1.20 2.08
N LEU A 508 37.65 0.63 2.74
CA LEU A 508 37.59 -0.68 3.39
C LEU A 508 37.23 -0.50 4.86
N THR A 509 36.71 -1.57 5.47
CA THR A 509 36.20 -1.54 6.84
C THR A 509 36.94 -2.49 7.77
N GLY A 510 36.75 -2.33 9.08
CA GLY A 510 37.24 -3.29 10.08
C GLY A 510 38.76 -3.36 10.18
N ASP A 511 39.32 -4.56 10.20
CA ASP A 511 40.77 -4.83 10.28
C ASP A 511 41.55 -4.27 9.08
N LYS A 512 40.89 -4.17 7.93
CA LYS A 512 41.48 -3.59 6.72
C LYS A 512 41.68 -2.09 6.86
N LEU A 513 40.75 -1.37 7.50
CA LEU A 513 40.92 0.05 7.80
C LEU A 513 42.15 0.26 8.69
N ASP A 514 42.31 -0.57 9.72
CA ASP A 514 43.47 -0.50 10.62
C ASP A 514 44.79 -0.77 9.86
N ALA A 515 44.79 -1.78 8.98
CA ALA A 515 45.94 -2.08 8.12
C ALA A 515 46.26 -0.95 7.12
N SER A 516 45.23 -0.29 6.56
CA SER A 516 45.40 0.89 5.72
C SER A 516 45.98 2.06 6.51
N TYR A 517 45.52 2.25 7.74
CA TYR A 517 46.00 3.31 8.64
C TYR A 517 47.48 3.13 8.99
N GLU A 518 47.96 1.89 9.15
CA GLU A 518 49.39 1.59 9.33
C GLU A 518 50.25 1.83 8.08
N CYS A 519 49.65 1.90 6.89
CA CYS A 519 50.39 2.16 5.64
C CYS A 519 50.83 3.61 5.49
N ILE A 520 50.27 4.53 6.29
CA ILE A 520 50.53 5.97 6.15
C ILE A 520 51.97 6.34 6.54
N ALA A 521 52.61 7.14 5.70
CA ALA A 521 53.89 7.76 5.98
C ALA A 521 53.74 8.93 6.97
N ASP A 522 54.86 9.39 7.49
CA ASP A 522 54.92 10.58 8.35
C ASP A 522 54.47 11.81 7.55
N CYS A 523 53.77 12.74 8.20
CA CYS A 523 53.05 13.86 7.58
C CYS A 523 51.99 13.43 6.54
N GLY A 524 51.61 12.15 6.50
CA GLY A 524 50.68 11.61 5.53
C GLY A 524 49.21 11.98 5.82
N ARG A 525 48.35 11.84 4.79
CA ARG A 525 46.91 12.12 4.90
C ARG A 525 46.05 10.88 4.63
N PHE A 526 45.23 10.52 5.60
CA PHE A 526 44.28 9.42 5.51
C PHE A 526 42.90 9.96 5.12
N VAL A 527 42.44 9.65 3.92
CA VAL A 527 41.16 10.11 3.36
C VAL A 527 40.14 8.98 3.47
N GLU A 528 39.24 9.09 4.45
CA GLU A 528 38.19 8.11 4.71
C GLU A 528 36.91 8.48 3.97
N ILE A 529 36.50 7.65 3.01
CA ILE A 529 35.23 7.78 2.28
C ILE A 529 34.20 6.71 2.70
N GLY A 530 34.63 5.68 3.43
CA GLY A 530 33.75 4.68 4.02
C GLY A 530 32.94 5.26 5.19
N LYS A 531 31.69 4.84 5.31
CA LYS A 531 30.77 5.37 6.34
C LYS A 531 30.47 4.39 7.46
N PHE A 532 30.68 3.09 7.24
CA PHE A 532 30.27 2.06 8.18
C PHE A 532 31.00 2.19 9.52
N ASP A 533 32.34 2.17 9.53
CA ASP A 533 33.12 2.29 10.77
C ASP A 533 32.95 3.66 11.45
N LEU A 534 32.75 4.73 10.67
CA LEU A 534 32.44 6.06 11.20
C LEU A 534 31.09 6.05 11.96
N GLN A 535 30.05 5.43 11.41
CA GLN A 535 28.74 5.32 12.08
C GLN A 535 28.75 4.40 13.29
N MET A 536 29.59 3.36 13.27
CA MET A 536 29.79 2.47 14.41
C MET A 536 30.67 3.08 15.51
N ASN A 537 31.14 4.32 15.33
CA ASN A 537 32.06 5.00 16.24
C ASN A 537 33.29 4.14 16.57
N LYS A 538 33.88 3.52 15.54
CA LYS A 538 35.07 2.68 15.69
C LYS A 538 36.23 3.50 16.27
N GLN A 539 36.95 2.92 17.22
CA GLN A 539 38.11 3.54 17.86
C GLN A 539 39.28 3.68 16.89
N LEU A 540 39.97 4.83 16.93
CA LEU A 540 41.16 5.11 16.14
C LEU A 540 42.38 5.27 17.07
N GLY A 541 43.49 4.59 16.75
CA GLY A 541 44.71 4.65 17.54
C GLY A 541 45.39 6.02 17.46
N MET A 542 45.37 6.79 18.55
CA MET A 542 45.87 8.16 18.60
C MET A 542 47.41 8.28 18.53
N PHE A 543 48.15 7.21 18.88
CA PHE A 543 49.61 7.22 18.86
C PHE A 543 50.20 7.59 17.50
N SER A 544 49.58 7.16 16.40
CA SER A 544 50.06 7.44 15.04
C SER A 544 50.05 8.92 14.68
N PHE A 545 49.28 9.77 15.38
CA PHE A 545 49.25 11.22 15.17
C PHE A 545 50.52 11.94 15.65
N LEU A 546 51.38 11.28 16.43
CA LEU A 546 52.73 11.78 16.74
C LEU A 546 53.63 11.89 15.50
N ARG A 547 53.25 11.25 14.39
CA ARG A 547 53.94 11.30 13.09
C ARG A 547 53.38 12.41 12.19
N ASP A 548 52.70 13.41 12.77
CA ASP A 548 52.05 14.54 12.09
C ASP A 548 51.07 14.13 10.98
N ILE A 549 50.43 12.97 11.12
CA ILE A 549 49.43 12.52 10.14
C ILE A 549 48.10 13.25 10.32
N SER A 550 47.33 13.34 9.23
CA SER A 550 45.95 13.86 9.25
C SER A 550 44.94 12.77 8.91
N PHE A 551 43.86 12.67 9.68
CA PHE A 551 42.72 11.79 9.37
C PHE A 551 41.52 12.63 8.92
N ILE A 552 41.05 12.38 7.70
CA ILE A 552 40.12 13.25 6.98
C ILE A 552 38.87 12.44 6.60
N GLY A 553 37.79 12.64 7.35
CA GLY A 553 36.46 12.15 6.94
C GLY A 553 35.89 12.96 5.77
N VAL A 554 35.51 12.27 4.70
CA VAL A 554 34.97 12.85 3.47
C VAL A 554 33.53 12.38 3.24
N SER A 555 32.61 13.34 3.09
CA SER A 555 31.19 13.10 2.88
C SER A 555 30.64 14.11 1.86
N VAL A 556 30.52 13.70 0.60
CA VAL A 556 30.05 14.55 -0.50
C VAL A 556 28.58 14.91 -0.30
N ASP A 557 27.76 13.97 0.15
CA ASP A 557 26.33 14.16 0.41
C ASP A 557 26.07 15.17 1.54
N GLN A 558 26.84 15.12 2.62
CA GLN A 558 26.74 16.14 3.68
C GLN A 558 27.19 17.51 3.18
N LYS A 559 28.21 17.56 2.32
CA LYS A 559 28.71 18.82 1.78
C LYS A 559 27.72 19.47 0.82
N LEU A 560 27.11 18.68 -0.04
CA LEU A 560 26.07 19.09 -0.98
C LEU A 560 24.89 19.73 -0.25
N TYR A 561 24.52 19.17 0.91
CA TYR A 561 23.48 19.73 1.76
C TYR A 561 23.88 21.03 2.47
N MET A 562 25.11 21.10 3.01
CA MET A 562 25.50 22.17 3.94
C MET A 562 26.09 23.43 3.29
N LYS A 563 26.66 23.35 2.07
CA LYS A 563 27.39 24.48 1.47
C LYS A 563 26.93 24.79 0.05
N ARG A 564 26.30 25.96 -0.11
CA ARG A 564 26.01 26.54 -1.44
C ARG A 564 27.27 26.67 -2.29
N GLY A 565 27.09 26.51 -3.60
CA GLY A 565 28.16 26.63 -4.59
C GLY A 565 29.21 25.52 -4.57
N PHE A 566 29.12 24.50 -3.68
CA PHE A 566 30.02 23.34 -3.75
C PHE A 566 29.88 22.62 -5.10
N VAL A 567 28.65 22.36 -5.52
CA VAL A 567 28.35 21.68 -6.79
C VAL A 567 28.72 22.55 -7.99
N ILE A 568 28.47 23.86 -7.91
CA ILE A 568 28.91 24.82 -8.93
C ILE A 568 30.43 24.76 -9.13
N ARG A 569 31.22 24.85 -8.04
CA ARG A 569 32.69 24.74 -8.12
C ARG A 569 33.15 23.40 -8.66
N PHE A 570 32.47 22.30 -8.28
CA PHE A 570 32.77 20.98 -8.83
C PHE A 570 32.55 20.97 -10.35
N PHE A 571 31.43 21.51 -10.84
CA PHE A 571 31.15 21.54 -12.27
C PHE A 571 32.09 22.46 -13.05
N GLU A 572 32.45 23.63 -12.51
CA GLU A 572 33.48 24.49 -13.10
C GLU A 572 34.83 23.77 -13.19
N TRP A 573 35.23 23.09 -12.12
CA TRP A 573 36.43 22.26 -12.11
C TRP A 573 36.32 21.09 -13.09
N MET A 574 35.14 20.46 -13.19
CA MET A 574 34.91 19.35 -14.10
C MET A 574 35.09 19.79 -15.55
N HIS A 575 34.36 20.81 -15.98
CA HIS A 575 34.42 21.33 -17.35
C HIS A 575 35.82 21.77 -17.74
N LYS A 576 36.54 22.48 -16.86
CA LYS A 576 37.93 22.90 -17.10
C LYS A 576 38.88 21.73 -17.35
N ASN A 577 38.59 20.56 -16.79
CA ASN A 577 39.49 19.41 -16.76
C ASN A 577 38.99 18.20 -17.59
N CYS A 578 37.89 18.36 -18.32
CA CYS A 578 37.50 17.42 -19.36
C CYS A 578 38.45 17.50 -20.56
N ASP A 579 38.78 18.71 -21.02
CA ASP A 579 39.55 18.92 -22.26
C ASP A 579 41.04 18.55 -22.12
N ASN A 580 41.61 18.70 -20.93
CA ASN A 580 43.02 18.34 -20.66
C ASN A 580 43.21 16.85 -20.35
N GLY A 581 42.13 16.05 -20.40
CA GLY A 581 42.18 14.61 -20.21
C GLY A 581 42.36 14.14 -18.76
N MET A 582 42.32 15.03 -17.75
CA MET A 582 42.31 14.60 -16.34
C MET A 582 41.00 13.88 -15.99
N ILE A 583 39.87 14.35 -16.53
CA ILE A 583 38.56 13.76 -16.32
C ILE A 583 38.13 13.01 -17.57
N LYS A 584 37.89 11.71 -17.40
CA LYS A 584 37.39 10.83 -18.45
C LYS A 584 36.22 9.99 -17.92
N PRO A 585 35.20 9.71 -18.74
CA PRO A 585 34.19 8.71 -18.41
C PRO A 585 34.85 7.38 -18.06
N ILE A 586 34.32 6.72 -17.03
CA ILE A 586 34.80 5.40 -16.60
C ILE A 586 33.91 4.30 -17.18
N ASN A 587 34.40 3.06 -17.17
CA ASN A 587 33.61 1.90 -17.64
C ASN A 587 32.24 1.82 -16.95
N GLN A 588 31.20 1.47 -17.71
CA GLN A 588 29.83 1.39 -17.23
C GLN A 588 29.27 -0.01 -17.44
N ASN A 589 28.49 -0.49 -16.48
CA ASN A 589 27.65 -1.67 -16.60
C ASN A 589 26.21 -1.18 -16.62
N VAL A 590 25.58 -1.19 -17.79
CA VAL A 590 24.25 -0.60 -17.96
C VAL A 590 23.19 -1.67 -17.81
N PHE A 591 22.20 -1.38 -16.95
CA PHE A 591 21.00 -2.18 -16.75
C PHE A 591 19.79 -1.37 -17.16
N LYS A 592 18.80 -2.02 -17.77
CA LYS A 592 17.52 -1.36 -18.08
C LYS A 592 16.68 -1.24 -16.80
N ALA A 593 15.67 -0.38 -16.82
CA ALA A 593 14.78 -0.16 -15.68
C ALA A 593 14.12 -1.47 -15.16
N GLU A 594 13.79 -2.40 -16.04
CA GLU A 594 13.23 -3.72 -15.68
C GLU A 594 14.21 -4.61 -14.93
N GLU A 595 15.50 -4.29 -15.02
CA GLU A 595 16.60 -5.05 -14.43
C GLU A 595 17.14 -4.37 -13.17
N ALA A 596 16.43 -3.39 -12.60
CA ALA A 596 16.85 -2.64 -11.43
C ALA A 596 17.24 -3.57 -10.26
N GLU A 597 16.44 -4.59 -9.95
CA GLU A 597 16.78 -5.55 -8.89
C GLU A 597 18.08 -6.31 -9.19
N LYS A 598 18.25 -6.75 -10.45
CA LYS A 598 19.49 -7.41 -10.89
C LYS A 598 20.69 -6.47 -10.73
N ALA A 599 20.54 -5.18 -11.03
CA ALA A 599 21.59 -4.18 -10.86
C ALA A 599 22.02 -4.06 -9.39
N PHE A 600 21.05 -3.92 -8.47
CA PHE A 600 21.31 -3.86 -7.02
C PHE A 600 22.00 -5.13 -6.52
N ARG A 601 21.53 -6.31 -6.91
CA ARG A 601 22.18 -7.59 -6.57
C ARG A 601 23.56 -7.73 -7.19
N PHE A 602 23.77 -7.23 -8.41
CA PHE A 602 25.09 -7.26 -9.05
C PHE A 602 26.10 -6.40 -8.28
N MET A 603 25.68 -5.24 -7.76
CA MET A 603 26.55 -4.39 -6.95
C MET A 603 26.98 -5.06 -5.64
N THR A 604 26.10 -5.80 -4.96
CA THR A 604 26.44 -6.49 -3.69
C THR A 604 27.50 -7.57 -3.89
N THR A 605 27.61 -8.18 -5.08
CA THR A 605 28.67 -9.16 -5.38
C THR A 605 30.08 -8.55 -5.41
N GLY A 606 30.18 -7.22 -5.57
CA GLY A 606 31.47 -6.53 -5.73
C GLY A 606 32.26 -6.94 -6.98
N LYS A 607 31.65 -7.64 -7.95
CA LYS A 607 32.32 -8.11 -9.17
C LYS A 607 32.42 -7.03 -10.26
N HIS A 608 31.55 -6.03 -10.23
CA HIS A 608 31.52 -4.94 -11.22
C HIS A 608 32.86 -4.19 -11.32
N ILE A 609 33.16 -3.75 -12.54
CA ILE A 609 34.26 -2.83 -12.88
C ILE A 609 33.64 -1.52 -13.32
N GLY A 610 34.04 -0.41 -12.70
CA GLY A 610 33.53 0.92 -13.00
C GLY A 610 32.17 1.21 -12.38
N LYS A 611 31.32 1.95 -13.08
CA LYS A 611 29.99 2.39 -12.63
C LYS A 611 28.92 1.38 -13.01
N ILE A 612 27.86 1.29 -12.21
CA ILE A 612 26.60 0.64 -12.62
C ILE A 612 25.60 1.76 -12.93
N VAL A 613 24.92 1.66 -14.06
CA VAL A 613 23.95 2.66 -14.53
C VAL A 613 22.60 2.00 -14.72
N ILE A 614 21.54 2.63 -14.21
CA ILE A 614 20.16 2.24 -14.51
C ILE A 614 19.62 3.19 -15.58
N ARG A 615 19.31 2.65 -16.75
CA ARG A 615 18.79 3.39 -17.89
C ARG A 615 17.27 3.29 -17.96
N THR A 616 16.60 4.44 -17.96
CA THR A 616 15.14 4.56 -18.08
C THR A 616 14.69 4.96 -19.48
N ARG A 617 15.58 5.58 -20.28
CA ARG A 617 15.32 6.00 -21.67
C ARG A 617 16.56 5.79 -22.53
N GLU A 618 16.37 5.43 -23.80
CA GLU A 618 17.46 5.39 -24.77
C GLU A 618 17.78 6.81 -25.25
N GLU A 619 19.08 7.16 -25.29
CA GLU A 619 19.53 8.46 -25.79
C GLU A 619 19.28 8.57 -27.30
N GLU A 620 18.84 9.74 -27.75
CA GLU A 620 18.58 9.97 -29.17
C GLU A 620 19.87 9.99 -29.99
N SER A 621 19.80 9.54 -31.25
CA SER A 621 20.93 9.62 -32.19
C SER A 621 21.40 11.06 -32.43
N ASN A 622 20.45 12.02 -32.46
CA ASN A 622 20.76 13.45 -32.51
C ASN A 622 20.81 14.04 -31.09
N LYS A 623 22.02 14.18 -30.54
CA LYS A 623 22.25 14.79 -29.21
C LYS A 623 21.71 16.23 -29.09
N ASN A 624 21.62 16.97 -30.20
CA ASN A 624 21.15 18.36 -30.23
C ASN A 624 19.63 18.51 -30.42
N ALA A 625 18.88 17.41 -30.46
CA ALA A 625 17.42 17.46 -30.57
C ALA A 625 16.81 18.21 -29.37
N LYS A 626 15.95 19.20 -29.66
CA LYS A 626 15.23 20.00 -28.66
C LYS A 626 13.80 19.51 -28.40
N SER A 627 13.34 18.51 -29.16
CA SER A 627 12.00 17.93 -29.10
C SER A 627 12.02 16.50 -29.63
N GLY A 628 10.95 15.73 -29.37
CA GLY A 628 10.82 14.36 -29.86
C GLY A 628 11.66 13.34 -29.06
N PHE A 629 11.75 13.54 -27.74
CA PHE A 629 12.52 12.68 -26.85
C PHE A 629 11.97 11.26 -26.82
N THR A 630 12.86 10.28 -26.68
CA THR A 630 12.48 8.87 -26.57
C THR A 630 11.54 8.69 -25.37
N PRO A 631 10.33 8.11 -25.56
CA PRO A 631 9.44 7.83 -24.45
C PRO A 631 10.01 6.75 -23.54
N THR A 632 9.65 6.80 -22.26
CA THR A 632 9.89 5.70 -21.32
C THR A 632 9.06 4.48 -21.70
N LYS A 633 9.56 3.30 -21.34
CA LYS A 633 8.79 2.07 -21.48
C LYS A 633 7.75 1.98 -20.37
N LYS A 634 6.55 1.50 -20.69
CA LYS A 634 5.54 1.18 -19.66
C LYS A 634 6.02 0.06 -18.76
N LEU A 635 5.98 0.28 -17.45
CA LEU A 635 6.22 -0.73 -16.43
C LEU A 635 5.00 -0.92 -15.55
N VAL A 636 4.90 -2.10 -14.93
CA VAL A 636 3.97 -2.32 -13.82
C VAL A 636 4.55 -1.63 -12.59
N VAL A 637 3.77 -0.70 -12.04
CA VAL A 637 4.15 0.15 -10.92
C VAL A 637 3.13 0.04 -9.80
N THR A 638 3.59 0.31 -8.59
CA THR A 638 2.77 0.35 -7.37
C THR A 638 2.22 1.75 -7.17
N ARG A 639 0.92 1.87 -6.99
CA ARG A 639 0.28 3.14 -6.61
C ARG A 639 0.68 3.47 -5.18
N LYS A 640 1.03 4.73 -4.95
CA LYS A 640 1.28 5.27 -3.62
C LYS A 640 0.59 6.61 -3.47
N THR A 641 0.01 6.83 -2.31
CA THR A 641 -0.67 8.09 -1.98
C THR A 641 0.36 9.12 -1.56
N TYR A 642 0.27 10.31 -2.16
CA TYR A 642 0.99 11.51 -1.75
C TYR A 642 -0.01 12.66 -1.66
N PHE A 643 0.21 13.54 -0.70
CA PHE A 643 -0.64 14.70 -0.48
C PHE A 643 -0.02 15.93 -1.11
N ASN A 644 -0.86 16.74 -1.75
CA ASN A 644 -0.45 18.00 -2.31
C ASN A 644 -0.13 19.00 -1.17
N PRO A 645 1.12 19.43 -1.04
CA PRO A 645 1.58 20.37 0.00
C PRO A 645 0.95 21.77 -0.14
N ASN A 646 0.49 22.09 -1.35
CA ASN A 646 -0.21 23.34 -1.65
C ASN A 646 -1.69 23.29 -1.30
N LYS A 647 -2.25 22.14 -0.92
CA LYS A 647 -3.66 22.02 -0.53
C LYS A 647 -3.85 21.93 0.99
N THR A 648 -5.08 22.20 1.43
CA THR A 648 -5.52 22.09 2.83
C THR A 648 -6.32 20.81 3.05
N TYR A 649 -6.08 20.13 4.17
CA TYR A 649 -6.77 18.90 4.54
C TYR A 649 -7.59 19.08 5.81
N ILE A 650 -8.87 18.75 5.75
CA ILE A 650 -9.82 18.86 6.85
C ILE A 650 -9.96 17.48 7.51
N ILE A 651 -9.72 17.40 8.81
CA ILE A 651 -9.89 16.17 9.59
C ILE A 651 -10.88 16.44 10.73
N THR A 652 -12.10 15.92 10.59
CA THR A 652 -13.09 16.07 11.66
C THR A 652 -12.86 15.04 12.75
N GLY A 653 -12.87 15.45 14.01
CA GLY A 653 -12.39 14.57 15.10
C GLY A 653 -10.87 14.39 15.08
N GLY A 654 -10.14 15.30 14.41
CA GLY A 654 -8.69 15.20 14.21
C GLY A 654 -7.84 15.29 15.49
N LEU A 655 -8.43 15.69 16.62
CA LEU A 655 -7.78 15.65 17.95
C LEU A 655 -7.97 14.31 18.68
N GLY A 656 -8.69 13.36 18.11
CA GLY A 656 -8.76 11.99 18.61
C GLY A 656 -7.44 11.24 18.39
N GLY A 657 -7.24 10.12 19.12
CA GLY A 657 -6.00 9.34 19.07
C GLY A 657 -5.56 8.97 17.65
N PHE A 658 -6.46 8.39 16.85
CA PHE A 658 -6.18 8.08 15.44
C PHE A 658 -5.89 9.34 14.63
N GLY A 659 -6.68 10.41 14.81
CA GLY A 659 -6.55 11.65 14.04
C GLY A 659 -5.17 12.28 14.17
N LEU A 660 -4.57 12.24 15.37
CA LEU A 660 -3.23 12.77 15.64
C LEU A 660 -2.12 11.96 14.95
N GLU A 661 -2.21 10.63 14.96
CA GLU A 661 -1.26 9.77 14.22
C GLU A 661 -1.47 9.89 12.71
N PHE A 662 -2.72 10.04 12.27
CA PHE A 662 -3.08 10.21 10.86
C PHE A 662 -2.47 11.47 10.26
N ILE A 663 -2.55 12.62 10.94
CA ILE A 663 -1.93 13.87 10.43
C ILE A 663 -0.41 13.78 10.39
N HIS A 664 0.20 13.06 11.34
CA HIS A 664 1.64 12.83 11.35
C HIS A 664 2.06 11.99 10.14
N TRP A 665 1.31 10.95 9.79
CA TRP A 665 1.51 10.17 8.56
C TRP A 665 1.26 10.99 7.29
N MET A 666 0.15 11.75 7.22
CA MET A 666 -0.15 12.61 6.07
C MET A 666 0.97 13.63 5.82
N MET A 667 1.55 14.18 6.89
CA MET A 667 2.68 15.10 6.81
C MET A 667 3.89 14.47 6.10
N PHE A 668 4.24 13.22 6.43
CA PHE A 668 5.33 12.51 5.75
C PHE A 668 5.06 12.22 4.28
N LEU A 669 3.79 12.10 3.90
CA LEU A 669 3.37 11.91 2.53
C LEU A 669 3.14 13.23 1.75
N GLY A 670 3.45 14.38 2.36
CA GLY A 670 3.48 15.68 1.66
C GLY A 670 2.47 16.71 2.16
N ALA A 671 1.52 16.35 3.04
CA ALA A 671 0.56 17.32 3.55
C ALA A 671 1.25 18.37 4.44
N ARG A 672 0.85 19.63 4.33
CA ARG A 672 1.44 20.74 5.12
C ARG A 672 0.41 21.60 5.82
N LYS A 673 -0.84 21.58 5.39
CA LYS A 673 -1.90 22.45 5.91
C LYS A 673 -3.07 21.62 6.37
N PHE A 674 -3.38 21.70 7.66
CA PHE A 674 -4.42 20.90 8.31
C PHE A 674 -5.43 21.79 9.03
N VAL A 675 -6.70 21.44 8.92
CA VAL A 675 -7.78 21.98 9.76
C VAL A 675 -8.40 20.83 10.54
N LEU A 676 -8.19 20.81 11.85
CA LEU A 676 -8.71 19.78 12.75
C LEU A 676 -9.96 20.30 13.44
N THR A 677 -11.07 19.57 13.36
CA THR A 677 -12.27 19.97 14.10
C THR A 677 -12.34 19.30 15.47
N SER A 678 -12.72 20.08 16.49
CA SER A 678 -12.99 19.59 17.84
C SER A 678 -14.03 20.48 18.50
N ARG A 679 -15.08 19.88 19.07
CA ARG A 679 -16.13 20.60 19.80
C ARG A 679 -15.58 21.45 20.96
N HIS A 680 -14.47 21.01 21.56
CA HIS A 680 -13.93 21.63 22.77
C HIS A 680 -12.48 22.13 22.62
N GLY A 681 -11.95 22.16 21.39
CA GLY A 681 -10.54 22.47 21.15
C GLY A 681 -9.60 21.44 21.79
N VAL A 682 -8.40 21.90 22.15
CA VAL A 682 -7.30 21.11 22.73
C VAL A 682 -7.49 20.96 24.24
N LYS A 683 -7.56 19.72 24.74
CA LYS A 683 -7.79 19.40 26.16
C LYS A 683 -6.63 18.66 26.81
N THR A 684 -6.08 17.64 26.14
CA THR A 684 -5.12 16.71 26.76
C THR A 684 -3.67 17.16 26.54
N ASP A 685 -2.77 16.75 27.44
CA ASP A 685 -1.35 17.06 27.29
C ASP A 685 -0.71 16.32 26.11
N TYR A 686 -1.21 15.14 25.77
CA TYR A 686 -0.82 14.43 24.54
C TYR A 686 -1.19 15.23 23.28
N GLN A 687 -2.39 15.81 23.20
CA GLN A 687 -2.76 16.69 22.07
C GLN A 687 -1.83 17.91 21.99
N LYS A 688 -1.54 18.58 23.12
CA LYS A 688 -0.61 19.71 23.17
C LYS A 688 0.80 19.29 22.74
N PHE A 689 1.26 18.12 23.18
CA PHE A 689 2.56 17.57 22.84
C PHE A 689 2.71 17.33 21.34
N ILE A 690 1.74 16.64 20.71
CA ILE A 690 1.78 16.38 19.26
C ILE A 690 1.75 17.69 18.46
N LEU A 691 0.86 18.63 18.80
CA LEU A 691 0.79 19.92 18.10
C LEU A 691 2.09 20.73 18.25
N ARG A 692 2.70 20.75 19.45
CA ARG A 692 4.01 21.38 19.67
C ARG A 692 5.13 20.68 18.91
N ARG A 693 5.09 19.34 18.83
CA ARG A 693 6.06 18.53 18.08
C ARG A 693 5.97 18.81 16.57
N LEU A 694 4.77 18.89 16.02
CA LEU A 694 4.57 19.25 14.60
C LEU A 694 5.09 20.67 14.32
N ALA A 695 4.83 21.61 15.23
CA ALA A 695 5.35 22.97 15.12
C ALA A 695 6.90 23.03 15.23
N SER A 696 7.50 22.27 16.15
CA SER A 696 8.96 22.26 16.35
C SER A 696 9.71 21.55 15.21
N LEU A 697 9.12 20.49 14.63
CA LEU A 697 9.64 19.87 13.41
C LEU A 697 9.69 20.88 12.26
N GLY A 698 8.64 21.68 12.09
CA GLY A 698 8.63 22.76 11.10
C GLY A 698 9.66 23.86 11.36
N GLY A 699 9.96 24.17 12.63
CA GLY A 699 10.98 25.15 13.00
C GLY A 699 12.42 24.66 12.73
N ASN A 700 12.70 23.39 13.03
CA ASN A 700 14.04 22.80 12.89
C ASN A 700 14.33 22.30 11.46
N LEU A 701 13.30 21.78 10.78
CA LEU A 701 13.37 21.22 9.44
C LEU A 701 12.31 21.89 8.59
N LYS A 702 12.65 23.04 8.00
CA LYS A 702 11.70 23.90 7.28
C LYS A 702 10.93 23.20 6.16
N GLN A 703 11.47 22.15 5.56
CA GLN A 703 10.77 21.30 4.58
C GLN A 703 9.51 20.60 5.14
N PHE A 704 9.41 20.45 6.47
CA PHE A 704 8.26 19.92 7.19
C PHE A 704 7.43 21.00 7.89
N ALA A 705 7.61 22.27 7.52
CA ALA A 705 6.82 23.38 8.05
C ALA A 705 5.33 23.11 7.86
N THR A 706 4.65 22.81 8.96
CA THR A 706 3.25 22.37 8.96
C THR A 706 2.40 23.40 9.70
N LYS A 707 1.31 23.82 9.05
CA LYS A 707 0.30 24.70 9.64
C LYS A 707 -0.90 23.86 10.06
N VAL A 708 -1.17 23.83 11.37
CA VAL A 708 -2.34 23.17 11.93
C VAL A 708 -3.26 24.23 12.54
N VAL A 709 -4.51 24.26 12.09
CA VAL A 709 -5.57 25.10 12.66
C VAL A 709 -6.57 24.20 13.37
N VAL A 710 -6.84 24.46 14.64
CA VAL A 710 -7.91 23.79 15.38
C VAL A 710 -9.16 24.64 15.27
N SER A 711 -10.22 24.09 14.66
CA SER A 711 -11.51 24.75 14.49
C SER A 711 -12.53 24.19 15.47
N THR A 712 -13.30 25.09 16.08
CA THR A 712 -14.42 24.77 16.98
C THR A 712 -15.78 25.01 16.32
N HIS A 713 -15.83 25.26 15.01
CA HIS A 713 -17.08 25.40 14.27
C HIS A 713 -17.92 24.12 14.34
N ASP A 714 -19.23 24.27 14.59
CA ASP A 714 -20.15 23.14 14.62
C ASP A 714 -20.55 22.69 13.22
N CYS A 715 -19.96 21.57 12.78
CA CYS A 715 -20.21 20.98 11.48
C CYS A 715 -21.60 20.35 11.36
N ASN A 716 -22.33 20.16 12.47
CA ASN A 716 -23.72 19.68 12.42
C ASN A 716 -24.66 20.73 11.83
N THR A 717 -24.24 21.99 11.75
CA THR A 717 -24.98 23.08 11.11
C THR A 717 -24.40 23.43 9.74
N SER A 718 -25.28 23.92 8.84
CA SER A 718 -24.86 24.41 7.53
C SER A 718 -23.93 25.63 7.64
N ASP A 719 -24.22 26.56 8.55
CA ASP A 719 -23.42 27.76 8.78
C ASP A 719 -22.02 27.43 9.31
N GLY A 720 -21.93 26.56 10.33
CA GLY A 720 -20.65 26.13 10.88
C GLY A 720 -19.80 25.38 9.85
N THR A 721 -20.41 24.54 9.02
CA THR A 721 -19.69 23.86 7.92
C THR A 721 -19.21 24.85 6.85
N LYS A 722 -20.02 25.86 6.48
CA LYS A 722 -19.59 26.92 5.55
C LYS A 722 -18.39 27.70 6.08
N LYS A 723 -18.41 28.07 7.37
CA LYS A 723 -17.29 28.74 8.03
C LYS A 723 -16.03 27.88 8.07
N LEU A 724 -16.16 26.59 8.41
CA LEU A 724 -15.04 25.65 8.37
C LEU A 724 -14.40 25.57 6.98
N LEU A 725 -15.21 25.42 5.93
CA LEU A 725 -14.72 25.33 4.56
C LEU A 725 -14.10 26.66 4.11
N ALA A 726 -14.67 27.80 4.48
CA ALA A 726 -14.09 29.12 4.20
C ALA A 726 -12.73 29.29 4.87
N ASP A 727 -12.59 28.95 6.15
CA ASP A 727 -11.32 29.00 6.88
C ASP A 727 -10.25 28.11 6.22
N ALA A 728 -10.64 26.89 5.82
CA ALA A 728 -9.73 25.97 5.15
C ALA A 728 -9.30 26.51 3.78
N GLN A 729 -10.22 27.07 3.00
CA GLN A 729 -9.96 27.66 1.69
C GLN A 729 -9.07 28.93 1.79
N ASN A 730 -9.21 29.70 2.87
CA ASN A 730 -8.34 30.85 3.17
C ASN A 730 -6.88 30.44 3.44
N LEU A 731 -6.63 29.20 3.85
CA LEU A 731 -5.27 28.67 3.99
C LEU A 731 -4.67 28.30 2.64
N ALA A 732 -5.43 27.54 1.84
CA ALA A 732 -5.13 27.10 0.47
C ALA A 732 -6.32 26.28 -0.09
N PRO A 733 -6.36 25.96 -1.40
CA PRO A 733 -7.40 25.09 -1.95
C PRO A 733 -7.55 23.78 -1.17
N ILE A 734 -8.77 23.38 -0.85
CA ILE A 734 -9.02 22.17 -0.07
C ILE A 734 -8.75 20.94 -0.95
N GLY A 735 -7.86 20.06 -0.49
CA GLY A 735 -7.50 18.83 -1.18
C GLY A 735 -8.18 17.59 -0.63
N GLY A 736 -8.67 17.64 0.61
CA GLY A 736 -9.41 16.51 1.13
C GLY A 736 -10.13 16.73 2.45
N VAL A 737 -11.15 15.89 2.66
CA VAL A 737 -11.94 15.79 3.88
C VAL A 737 -11.84 14.37 4.40
N PHE A 738 -11.45 14.23 5.66
CA PHE A 738 -11.35 12.96 6.39
C PHE A 738 -12.25 13.01 7.62
N HIS A 739 -13.30 12.19 7.62
CA HIS A 739 -14.30 12.17 8.67
C HIS A 739 -14.02 11.05 9.67
N LEU A 740 -13.41 11.42 10.80
CA LEU A 740 -13.01 10.53 11.90
C LEU A 740 -13.82 10.76 13.19
N ALA A 741 -14.89 11.57 13.14
CA ALA A 741 -15.69 11.87 14.32
C ALA A 741 -16.38 10.60 14.85
N LEU A 742 -16.33 10.43 16.17
CA LEU A 742 -16.86 9.26 16.86
C LEU A 742 -17.44 9.66 18.22
N VAL A 743 -18.70 9.30 18.43
CA VAL A 743 -19.36 9.26 19.74
C VAL A 743 -20.03 7.90 19.85
N LEU A 744 -19.72 7.15 20.91
CA LEU A 744 -20.27 5.82 21.16
C LEU A 744 -21.25 5.89 22.34
N ASN A 745 -22.44 5.34 22.15
CA ASN A 745 -23.46 5.15 23.18
C ASN A 745 -23.95 3.69 23.10
N ASP A 746 -23.05 2.77 23.39
CA ASP A 746 -23.28 1.33 23.24
C ASP A 746 -24.32 0.84 24.24
N CYS A 747 -25.41 0.27 23.73
CA CYS A 747 -26.49 -0.31 24.52
C CYS A 747 -27.38 -1.17 23.60
N LEU A 748 -27.85 -2.32 24.11
CA LEU A 748 -28.90 -3.10 23.43
C LEU A 748 -30.12 -2.22 23.20
N LEU A 749 -30.86 -2.44 22.11
CA LEU A 749 -31.98 -1.58 21.73
C LEU A 749 -33.04 -1.47 22.84
N GLU A 750 -33.31 -2.57 23.56
CA GLU A 750 -34.25 -2.62 24.69
C GLU A 750 -33.92 -1.61 25.81
N ASN A 751 -32.63 -1.31 26.01
CA ASN A 751 -32.13 -0.41 27.06
C ASN A 751 -31.70 0.95 26.50
N GLN A 752 -31.74 1.12 25.18
CA GLN A 752 -31.35 2.34 24.51
C GLN A 752 -32.44 3.42 24.65
N THR A 753 -32.01 4.67 24.74
CA THR A 753 -32.90 5.84 24.74
C THR A 753 -32.79 6.57 23.42
N TYR A 754 -33.88 7.18 22.95
CA TYR A 754 -33.90 7.98 21.73
C TYR A 754 -32.78 9.05 21.70
N ASP A 755 -32.58 9.80 22.78
CA ASP A 755 -31.58 10.88 22.84
C ASP A 755 -30.15 10.39 22.57
N LYS A 756 -29.74 9.29 23.23
CA LYS A 756 -28.42 8.65 23.03
C LYS A 756 -28.28 8.04 21.63
N PHE A 757 -29.36 7.46 21.11
CA PHE A 757 -29.41 6.93 19.75
C PHE A 757 -29.19 8.04 18.72
N GLN A 758 -29.91 9.15 18.87
CA GLN A 758 -29.82 10.32 18.00
C GLN A 758 -28.48 11.03 18.12
N GLU A 759 -27.91 11.17 19.33
CA GLU A 759 -26.60 11.78 19.53
C GLU A 759 -25.50 11.04 18.74
N THR A 760 -25.48 9.71 18.81
CA THR A 760 -24.52 8.88 18.06
C THR A 760 -24.67 9.09 16.56
N ILE A 761 -25.90 9.10 16.06
CA ILE A 761 -26.18 9.33 14.63
C ILE A 761 -25.73 10.72 14.21
N ASP A 762 -26.13 11.75 14.95
CA ASP A 762 -25.82 13.15 14.64
C ASP A 762 -24.33 13.43 14.62
N SER A 763 -23.58 12.81 15.54
CA SER A 763 -22.13 13.01 15.66
C SER A 763 -21.36 12.63 14.39
N LYS A 764 -21.94 11.75 13.55
CA LYS A 764 -21.29 11.17 12.37
C LYS A 764 -21.97 11.56 11.07
N THR A 765 -23.30 11.56 11.04
CA THR A 765 -24.07 11.75 9.81
C THR A 765 -24.21 13.22 9.43
N LYS A 766 -24.75 14.06 10.32
CA LYS A 766 -25.06 15.48 10.02
C LYS A 766 -23.83 16.25 9.54
N ALA A 767 -22.71 16.13 10.25
CA ALA A 767 -21.46 16.76 9.84
C ALA A 767 -20.99 16.30 8.46
N PHE A 768 -21.04 14.99 8.18
CA PHE A 768 -20.59 14.43 6.91
C PHE A 768 -21.53 14.77 5.75
N GLU A 769 -22.84 14.79 5.99
CA GLU A 769 -23.85 15.25 5.04
C GLU A 769 -23.67 16.72 4.67
N ASN A 770 -23.45 17.59 5.67
CA ASN A 770 -23.19 19.00 5.43
C ASN A 770 -21.90 19.19 4.63
N LEU A 771 -20.83 18.45 4.95
CA LEU A 771 -19.58 18.48 4.19
C LEU A 771 -19.77 18.03 2.74
N ASP A 772 -20.54 16.95 2.50
CA ASP A 772 -20.88 16.49 1.14
C ASP A 772 -21.68 17.56 0.38
N LYS A 773 -22.77 18.06 0.98
CA LYS A 773 -23.67 19.04 0.37
C LYS A 773 -22.96 20.35 0.05
N ILE A 774 -22.29 20.95 1.02
CA ILE A 774 -21.68 22.27 0.87
C ILE A 774 -20.43 22.20 -0.01
N SER A 775 -19.65 21.11 0.04
CA SER A 775 -18.52 20.95 -0.90
C SER A 775 -18.97 20.91 -2.36
N ARG A 776 -20.14 20.32 -2.64
CA ARG A 776 -20.76 20.33 -3.98
C ARG A 776 -21.29 21.71 -4.34
N GLU A 777 -22.02 22.37 -3.42
CA GLU A 777 -22.55 23.73 -3.63
C GLU A 777 -21.44 24.72 -3.98
N LEU A 778 -20.29 24.61 -3.31
CA LEU A 778 -19.11 25.46 -3.53
C LEU A 778 -18.18 24.96 -4.64
N SER A 779 -18.52 23.84 -5.31
CA SER A 779 -17.72 23.25 -6.39
C SER A 779 -16.23 23.03 -6.01
N ILE A 780 -15.99 22.53 -4.81
CA ILE A 780 -14.63 22.29 -4.29
C ILE A 780 -14.03 21.04 -4.95
N ASP A 781 -12.88 21.20 -5.59
CA ASP A 781 -12.12 20.11 -6.23
C ASP A 781 -11.30 19.30 -5.20
N LEU A 782 -12.00 18.35 -4.56
CA LEU A 782 -11.44 17.46 -3.55
C LEU A 782 -10.76 16.23 -4.20
N ASP A 783 -9.50 15.98 -3.84
CA ASP A 783 -8.80 14.74 -4.20
C ASP A 783 -9.23 13.56 -3.30
N TYR A 784 -9.65 13.86 -2.07
CA TYR A 784 -10.03 12.87 -1.06
C TYR A 784 -11.31 13.27 -0.33
N PHE A 785 -12.25 12.34 -0.23
CA PHE A 785 -13.42 12.47 0.64
C PHE A 785 -13.64 11.11 1.32
N VAL A 786 -13.08 10.98 2.51
CA VAL A 786 -12.93 9.69 3.20
C VAL A 786 -13.69 9.72 4.52
N VAL A 787 -14.43 8.67 4.82
CA VAL A 787 -15.06 8.45 6.13
C VAL A 787 -14.58 7.16 6.75
N PHE A 788 -14.33 7.22 8.05
CA PHE A 788 -13.98 6.05 8.84
C PHE A 788 -15.27 5.41 9.32
N SER A 789 -15.69 4.35 8.64
CA SER A 789 -16.76 3.45 9.05
C SER A 789 -16.18 2.38 10.00
N SER A 790 -16.96 1.34 10.30
CA SER A 790 -16.55 0.22 11.15
C SER A 790 -17.12 -1.10 10.63
N VAL A 791 -16.43 -2.19 10.92
CA VAL A 791 -16.96 -3.55 10.75
C VAL A 791 -18.30 -3.77 11.48
N ALA A 792 -18.60 -3.00 12.53
CA ALA A 792 -19.91 -3.00 13.19
C ALA A 792 -21.06 -2.66 12.20
N CYS A 793 -20.83 -1.79 11.21
CA CYS A 793 -21.79 -1.53 10.14
C CYS A 793 -21.91 -2.71 9.18
N GLY A 794 -20.76 -3.23 8.72
CA GLY A 794 -20.72 -4.25 7.68
C GLY A 794 -21.23 -5.61 8.14
N LYS A 795 -20.83 -6.05 9.32
CA LYS A 795 -21.09 -7.39 9.85
C LYS A 795 -21.94 -7.41 11.13
N GLY A 796 -22.20 -6.24 11.73
CA GLY A 796 -23.00 -6.11 12.95
C GLY A 796 -22.18 -6.20 14.23
N ASN A 797 -22.61 -5.49 15.27
CA ASN A 797 -22.16 -5.71 16.65
C ASN A 797 -23.35 -5.46 17.59
N ALA A 798 -23.62 -6.41 18.49
CA ALA A 798 -24.74 -6.31 19.41
C ALA A 798 -24.56 -5.08 20.33
N GLY A 799 -25.63 -4.29 20.50
CA GLY A 799 -25.60 -3.06 21.30
C GLY A 799 -25.04 -1.84 20.56
N GLN A 800 -24.74 -1.96 19.26
CA GLN A 800 -24.23 -0.86 18.42
C GLN A 800 -25.16 -0.57 17.24
N SER A 801 -26.47 -0.77 17.39
CA SER A 801 -27.47 -0.51 16.35
C SER A 801 -27.51 0.97 15.89
N ASN A 802 -27.33 1.92 16.81
CA ASN A 802 -27.12 3.35 16.52
C ASN A 802 -25.84 3.60 15.70
N TYR A 803 -24.73 3.02 16.11
CA TYR A 803 -23.43 3.21 15.47
C TYR A 803 -23.39 2.55 14.08
N GLY A 804 -23.98 1.35 13.95
CA GLY A 804 -24.20 0.68 12.67
C GLY A 804 -25.01 1.53 11.72
N PHE A 805 -26.16 2.06 12.16
CA PHE A 805 -27.00 2.95 11.35
C PHE A 805 -26.23 4.19 10.87
N ALA A 806 -25.56 4.89 11.78
CA ALA A 806 -24.81 6.12 11.48
C ALA A 806 -23.70 5.89 10.44
N ASN A 807 -22.92 4.82 10.60
CA ASN A 807 -21.87 4.43 9.66
C ASN A 807 -22.44 4.10 8.27
N SER A 808 -23.57 3.38 8.23
CA SER A 808 -24.20 2.97 6.98
C SER A 808 -24.69 4.18 6.18
N VAL A 809 -25.25 5.22 6.84
CA VAL A 809 -25.57 6.49 6.18
C VAL A 809 -24.33 7.11 5.51
N CYS A 810 -23.19 7.16 6.21
CA CYS A 810 -21.95 7.69 5.65
C CYS A 810 -21.43 6.87 4.46
N GLU A 811 -21.56 5.54 4.50
CA GLU A 811 -21.23 4.66 3.36
C GLU A 811 -22.10 4.98 2.14
N ARG A 812 -23.40 5.22 2.34
CA ARG A 812 -24.31 5.64 1.27
C ARG A 812 -23.99 7.01 0.68
N ILE A 813 -23.51 7.94 1.49
CA ILE A 813 -23.04 9.25 1.01
C ILE A 813 -21.82 9.06 0.09
N CYS A 814 -20.85 8.22 0.48
CA CYS A 814 -19.69 7.91 -0.36
C CYS A 814 -20.11 7.24 -1.68
N GLU A 815 -21.05 6.29 -1.65
CA GLU A 815 -21.59 5.68 -2.88
C GLU A 815 -22.28 6.70 -3.78
N SER A 816 -23.07 7.61 -3.21
CA SER A 816 -23.69 8.69 -3.99
C SER A 816 -22.63 9.57 -4.65
N ARG A 817 -21.55 9.93 -3.94
CA ARG A 817 -20.45 10.70 -4.53
C ARG A 817 -19.79 9.94 -5.69
N ARG A 818 -19.51 8.65 -5.52
CA ARG A 818 -18.93 7.80 -6.56
C ARG A 818 -19.82 7.66 -7.78
N ARG A 819 -21.13 7.53 -7.59
CA ARG A 819 -22.13 7.52 -8.68
C ARG A 819 -22.09 8.83 -9.48
N ASP A 820 -21.88 9.95 -8.79
CA ASP A 820 -21.83 11.29 -9.40
C ASP A 820 -20.43 11.64 -9.97
N GLY A 821 -19.50 10.67 -10.04
CA GLY A 821 -18.14 10.89 -10.54
C GLY A 821 -17.19 11.61 -9.56
N LEU A 822 -17.63 11.86 -8.32
CA LEU A 822 -16.83 12.53 -7.29
C LEU A 822 -16.04 11.53 -6.43
N HIS A 823 -14.99 12.03 -5.77
CA HIS A 823 -14.24 11.27 -4.78
C HIS A 823 -15.13 10.93 -3.57
N GLY A 824 -15.08 9.68 -3.11
CA GLY A 824 -15.86 9.17 -1.98
C GLY A 824 -15.40 7.78 -1.58
N LEU A 825 -14.92 7.61 -0.34
CA LEU A 825 -14.44 6.34 0.19
C LEU A 825 -14.90 6.17 1.64
N ALA A 826 -15.52 5.03 1.95
CA ALA A 826 -15.80 4.63 3.32
C ALA A 826 -14.97 3.40 3.65
N ILE A 827 -14.24 3.44 4.78
CA ILE A 827 -13.39 2.34 5.23
C ILE A 827 -14.03 1.70 6.46
N GLN A 828 -14.44 0.43 6.36
CA GLN A 828 -14.97 -0.34 7.49
C GLN A 828 -13.83 -0.87 8.34
N TRP A 829 -13.36 -0.06 9.29
CA TRP A 829 -12.26 -0.45 10.18
C TRP A 829 -12.66 -1.55 11.17
N GLY A 830 -11.75 -2.51 11.39
CA GLY A 830 -11.78 -3.40 12.54
C GLY A 830 -11.40 -2.68 13.84
N PRO A 831 -11.20 -3.41 14.95
CA PRO A 831 -10.67 -2.84 16.19
C PRO A 831 -9.30 -2.20 15.96
N ILE A 832 -9.12 -0.95 16.40
CA ILE A 832 -7.84 -0.22 16.30
C ILE A 832 -7.20 -0.16 17.68
N GLY A 833 -5.93 -0.56 17.77
CA GLY A 833 -5.24 -0.76 19.05
C GLY A 833 -4.51 0.47 19.59
N ASP A 834 -3.32 0.73 19.04
CA ASP A 834 -2.26 1.58 19.62
C ASP A 834 -2.71 2.97 20.11
N VAL A 835 -3.78 3.51 19.53
CA VAL A 835 -4.41 4.78 19.90
C VAL A 835 -5.93 4.70 19.71
N GLY A 836 -6.68 5.56 20.40
CA GLY A 836 -8.13 5.67 20.25
C GLY A 836 -8.90 5.02 21.41
N VAL A 837 -10.18 4.73 21.19
CA VAL A 837 -11.11 4.32 22.27
C VAL A 837 -10.73 2.99 22.93
N LEU A 838 -10.00 2.13 22.22
CA LEU A 838 -9.60 0.81 22.71
C LEU A 838 -8.16 0.73 23.23
N ALA A 839 -7.40 1.83 23.24
CA ALA A 839 -5.99 1.85 23.62
C ALA A 839 -5.76 1.43 25.09
N ASP A 840 -6.62 1.89 25.99
CA ASP A 840 -6.54 1.61 27.44
C ASP A 840 -7.42 0.41 27.88
N SER A 841 -8.05 -0.28 26.93
CA SER A 841 -8.86 -1.47 27.26
C SER A 841 -7.94 -2.66 27.53
N GLU A 842 -7.96 -3.20 28.77
CA GLU A 842 -7.28 -4.46 29.17
C GLU A 842 -7.77 -5.70 28.40
N ILE A 843 -8.72 -5.51 27.47
CA ILE A 843 -9.18 -6.51 26.53
C ILE A 843 -8.02 -6.82 25.56
N ASN A 844 -7.10 -7.69 25.99
CA ASN A 844 -6.14 -8.42 25.15
C ASN A 844 -6.81 -9.53 24.33
N THR A 845 -8.11 -9.74 24.54
CA THR A 845 -8.96 -10.71 23.86
C THR A 845 -9.45 -10.16 22.53
N SER A 846 -9.54 -11.02 21.52
CA SER A 846 -10.16 -10.73 20.24
C SER A 846 -11.56 -10.16 20.45
N LEU A 847 -11.74 -8.87 20.17
CA LEU A 847 -13.04 -8.23 20.27
C LEU A 847 -13.83 -8.72 19.06
N ALA A 848 -14.61 -9.77 19.31
CA ALA A 848 -15.30 -10.56 18.31
C ALA A 848 -14.31 -11.09 17.23
N ALA A 849 -13.46 -12.05 17.60
CA ALA A 849 -12.49 -12.76 16.74
C ALA A 849 -11.51 -11.95 15.85
N VAL A 850 -11.55 -10.61 15.87
CA VAL A 850 -10.63 -9.74 15.12
C VAL A 850 -9.54 -9.21 16.04
N VAL A 851 -8.29 -9.22 15.56
CA VAL A 851 -7.14 -8.69 16.28
C VAL A 851 -7.11 -7.17 16.19
N LYS A 852 -6.74 -6.49 17.28
CA LYS A 852 -6.49 -5.04 17.28
C LYS A 852 -5.43 -4.72 16.23
N GLN A 853 -5.82 -4.00 15.18
CA GLN A 853 -4.89 -3.56 14.14
C GLN A 853 -4.00 -2.45 14.72
N ARG A 854 -2.68 -2.61 14.56
CA ARG A 854 -1.70 -1.59 14.93
C ARG A 854 -1.82 -0.39 14.01
N ILE A 855 -1.61 0.81 14.53
CA ILE A 855 -1.82 2.07 13.80
C ILE A 855 -0.95 2.14 12.53
N ASN A 856 0.28 1.63 12.59
CA ASN A 856 1.15 1.58 11.42
C ASN A 856 0.55 0.71 10.30
N SER A 857 -0.06 -0.43 10.64
CA SER A 857 -0.74 -1.28 9.66
C SER A 857 -2.02 -0.67 9.12
N CYS A 858 -2.65 0.28 9.82
CA CYS A 858 -3.78 1.04 9.29
C CYS A 858 -3.34 2.12 8.29
N LEU A 859 -2.12 2.64 8.43
CA LEU A 859 -1.61 3.78 7.68
C LEU A 859 -0.79 3.36 6.45
N GLU A 860 -0.11 2.21 6.52
CA GLU A 860 0.51 1.52 5.38
C GLU A 860 -0.57 0.89 4.48
#